data_AF-A0A484MNV5-F1
#
_entry.id   AF-A0A484MNV5-F1
#
_cell.length_a   1.000
_cell.length_b   1.000
_cell.length_c   1.000
_cell.angle_alpha   90.00
_cell.angle_beta   90.00
_cell.angle_gamma   90.00
#
_symmetry.space_group_name_H-M   'P 1'
#
loop_
_entity.id
_entity.type
_entity.pdbx_description
1 polymer ?
#
loop_
_entity_poly.entity_id
_entity_poly.type
_entity_poly.pdbx_seq_one_letter_code
_entity_poly.pdbx_strand_id
1 'polypeptide(L)'
;MVRGRVELKRIENKINRQVTFAKRRNGLLKKAYELSVLCEAEVALIIFSNRGKLYEFCSSSSMLNTLERYQKCNYGAPDTNISTREALEISSQQEYLKLKARYEALQRSQRNLLGEDLGPLNSKDLESLERQLDISLKHIRSTRTQMMLDQLTELQRKEHALNDANKCLKQRLMEGNQLNLHWNNPNTAQEMGGYGRQPTHDHHHQADLFFHPLHCEPTLHIGYPNDPITVGEAGPSLNNYMPAGCSMRLTPNYDYEVSSIDKKKRGYIVQIIGPVLDVAFSPGMMPSIYNALVVQGRHKQEPNVTCEVQQLLGNNRVRAVAMSDTDGLMRGMEVIDTGTPISVPVGGSTLGRIFNVLGEPVDQLGPVETNQLSPIHRSAPPFLKLDTRLSIFETGIKVVDLLAPYRRGGKVGLFGGAGVGKTVLIMELINNIAKAYGGVSVFGGVGERTREGNDLYMEMKESGVINQQKLAESKVALVYGQMNEPPGARMRVGLTALTMAEYFRDVNRQDVLLFIDNIFRFVQAGSEVSALLGRMPSAVGYQPTLSTEMGSLQEPDSGNPPVYPVGPLTKISDPGRVNGAANRCPILEWLDKQPRASVVYVSFGSGGTHTQKQFTEIANGLEASGQRFVWVVKCPNDAASNAAYFSVQSLTNPFDFLPKGFGERTKELGLVVPDWAPQSQILSHDAVGGFLTHCGWNSILEGVVRGVPLIAWPMYAEQRMNAVMLIEDLKVALRPKIGEDGVVGRDEIGDTIKALIQGDEAKEVRKRMRELKEAAHRVFGPDGSSANALARLASKLKAYSV
;
A
#
# COMPACT_ATOMS: atom_id res chain seq x y z
N MET A 1 43.96 -35.43 29.26
CA MET A 1 43.21 -34.37 29.98
C MET A 1 41.99 -33.99 29.17
N VAL A 2 40.82 -34.54 29.53
CA VAL A 2 39.54 -34.17 28.93
C VAL A 2 39.27 -32.71 29.31
N ARG A 3 39.19 -31.81 28.32
CA ARG A 3 38.79 -30.41 28.58
C ARG A 3 37.34 -30.43 29.03
N GLY A 4 37.11 -30.26 30.33
CA GLY A 4 35.77 -30.09 30.89
C GLY A 4 35.04 -28.92 30.22
N ARG A 5 33.72 -29.06 30.05
CA ARG A 5 32.84 -27.97 29.61
C ARG A 5 32.96 -26.83 30.61
N VAL A 6 33.44 -25.67 30.15
CA VAL A 6 33.52 -24.45 30.97
C VAL A 6 32.17 -23.75 30.84
N GLU A 7 31.47 -23.61 31.95
CA GLU A 7 30.24 -22.83 32.05
C GLU A 7 30.57 -21.36 31.73
N LEU A 8 29.94 -20.81 30.69
CA LEU A 8 30.07 -19.40 30.32
C LEU A 8 29.27 -18.58 31.32
N LYS A 9 29.96 -17.99 32.29
CA LYS A 9 29.37 -17.08 33.26
C LYS A 9 30.28 -15.89 33.54
N ARG A 10 29.67 -14.79 33.97
CA ARG A 10 30.42 -13.61 34.40
C ARG A 10 31.35 -13.99 35.57
N ILE A 11 32.63 -13.66 35.45
CA ILE A 11 33.55 -13.74 36.58
C ILE A 11 33.22 -12.58 37.53
N GLU A 12 32.42 -12.84 38.56
CA GLU A 12 31.96 -11.82 39.52
C GLU A 12 33.14 -11.16 40.26
N ASN A 13 34.10 -11.99 40.70
CA ASN A 13 35.28 -11.52 41.42
C ASN A 13 36.17 -10.64 40.51
N LYS A 14 36.28 -9.35 40.86
CA LYS A 14 37.03 -8.33 40.11
C LYS A 14 38.51 -8.68 39.93
N ILE A 15 39.14 -9.28 40.94
CA ILE A 15 40.56 -9.66 40.91
C ILE A 15 40.76 -10.83 39.93
N ASN A 16 39.95 -11.88 40.06
CA ASN A 16 40.03 -13.05 39.16
C ASN A 16 39.75 -12.66 37.71
N ARG A 17 38.79 -11.75 37.48
CA ARG A 17 38.49 -11.21 36.15
C ARG A 17 39.67 -10.45 35.57
N GLN A 18 40.34 -9.62 36.36
CA GLN A 18 41.51 -8.86 35.93
C GLN A 18 42.71 -9.77 35.63
N VAL A 19 43.00 -10.75 36.49
CA VAL A 19 44.06 -11.74 36.27
C VAL A 19 43.77 -12.58 35.03
N THR A 20 42.53 -13.01 34.85
CA THR A 20 42.11 -13.79 33.67
C THR A 20 42.25 -12.98 32.39
N PHE A 21 41.79 -11.72 32.39
CA PHE A 21 41.98 -10.80 31.27
C PHE A 21 43.47 -10.62 30.96
N ALA A 22 44.32 -10.34 31.96
CA ALA A 22 45.75 -10.16 31.75
C ALA A 22 46.42 -11.41 31.11
N LYS A 23 46.03 -12.61 31.56
CA LYS A 23 46.55 -13.89 31.00
C LYS A 23 46.01 -14.21 29.60
N ARG A 24 44.77 -13.80 29.28
CA ARG A 24 44.06 -14.20 28.05
C ARG A 24 44.00 -13.10 26.97
N ARG A 25 44.38 -11.86 27.30
CA ARG A 25 44.29 -10.68 26.41
C ARG A 25 44.91 -10.95 25.04
N ASN A 26 46.14 -11.45 24.99
CA ASN A 26 46.82 -11.70 23.71
C ASN A 26 46.10 -12.77 22.88
N GLY A 27 45.47 -13.76 23.55
CA GLY A 27 44.63 -14.75 22.87
C GLY A 27 43.35 -14.15 22.29
N LEU A 28 42.74 -13.18 22.98
CA LEU A 28 41.58 -12.43 22.49
C LEU A 28 41.94 -11.58 21.27
N LEU A 29 43.04 -10.84 21.32
CA LEU A 29 43.53 -10.04 20.19
C LEU A 29 43.88 -10.93 18.98
N LYS A 30 44.51 -12.09 19.22
CA LYS A 30 44.78 -13.07 18.16
C LYS A 30 43.49 -13.59 17.52
N LYS A 31 42.44 -13.82 18.30
CA LYS A 31 41.14 -14.26 17.77
C LYS A 31 40.44 -13.16 16.96
N ALA A 32 40.54 -11.91 17.39
CA ALA A 32 40.04 -10.78 16.61
C ALA A 32 40.78 -10.66 15.25
N TYR A 33 42.10 -10.89 15.24
CA TYR A 33 42.88 -10.97 14.01
C TYR A 33 42.45 -12.14 13.11
N GLU A 34 42.36 -13.36 13.65
CA GLU A 34 41.91 -14.53 12.91
C GLU A 34 40.51 -14.31 12.31
N LEU A 35 39.59 -13.67 13.04
CA LEU A 35 38.26 -13.30 12.54
C LEU A 35 38.34 -12.31 11.38
N SER A 36 39.21 -11.30 11.46
CA SER A 36 39.37 -10.34 10.36
C SER A 36 39.89 -11.00 9.08
N VAL A 37 40.79 -11.97 9.23
CA VAL A 37 41.37 -12.71 8.09
C VAL A 37 40.37 -13.71 7.51
N LEU A 38 39.70 -14.50 8.36
CA LEU A 38 38.81 -15.57 7.90
C LEU A 38 37.49 -15.07 7.33
N CYS A 39 36.97 -13.96 7.86
CA CYS A 39 35.67 -13.42 7.46
C CYS A 39 35.78 -12.23 6.50
N GLU A 40 37.00 -11.85 6.09
CA GLU A 40 37.27 -10.61 5.35
C GLU A 40 36.61 -9.37 5.96
N ALA A 41 36.47 -9.38 7.30
CA ALA A 41 35.77 -8.35 8.04
C ALA A 41 36.76 -7.35 8.65
N GLU A 42 36.40 -6.07 8.61
CA GLU A 42 37.11 -5.08 9.42
C GLU A 42 36.69 -5.20 10.89
N VAL A 43 37.64 -5.49 11.76
CA VAL A 43 37.41 -5.75 13.18
C VAL A 43 38.12 -4.68 13.99
N ALA A 44 37.36 -3.93 14.77
CA ALA A 44 37.84 -3.04 15.82
C ALA A 44 37.45 -3.61 17.19
N LEU A 45 38.43 -3.84 18.06
CA LEU A 45 38.24 -4.32 19.41
C LEU A 45 38.81 -3.28 20.38
N ILE A 46 37.96 -2.76 21.27
CA ILE A 46 38.29 -1.73 22.26
C ILE A 46 37.95 -2.27 23.64
N ILE A 47 38.92 -2.28 24.55
CA ILE A 47 38.75 -2.82 25.89
C ILE A 47 39.32 -1.85 26.92
N PHE A 48 38.47 -1.40 27.83
CA PHE A 48 38.89 -0.62 28.99
C PHE A 48 39.05 -1.51 30.21
N SER A 49 40.22 -1.43 30.85
CA SER A 49 40.39 -2.03 32.17
C SER A 49 39.60 -1.28 33.25
N ASN A 50 39.45 -1.91 34.42
CA ASN A 50 38.88 -1.26 35.60
C ASN A 50 39.63 -0.01 36.07
N ARG A 51 40.89 0.18 35.62
CA ARG A 51 41.70 1.37 35.88
C ARG A 51 41.67 2.39 34.73
N GLY A 52 40.75 2.22 33.76
CA GLY A 52 40.62 3.11 32.61
C GLY A 52 41.68 2.90 31.52
N LYS A 53 42.65 1.98 31.70
CA LYS A 53 43.66 1.68 30.67
C LYS A 53 42.98 1.05 29.44
N LEU A 54 43.21 1.66 28.28
CA LEU A 54 42.75 1.23 26.97
C LEU A 54 43.65 0.11 26.42
N TYR A 55 43.03 -0.94 25.90
CA TYR A 55 43.63 -1.98 25.08
C TYR A 55 42.84 -2.09 23.79
N GLU A 56 43.51 -1.96 22.66
CA GLU A 56 42.85 -1.91 21.36
C GLU A 56 43.49 -2.86 20.35
N PHE A 57 42.70 -3.29 19.38
CA PHE A 57 43.12 -3.99 18.18
C PHE A 57 42.24 -3.54 17.02
N CYS A 58 42.87 -3.18 15.90
CA CYS A 58 42.18 -2.85 14.66
C CYS A 58 42.79 -3.68 13.53
N SER A 59 41.97 -4.31 12.71
CA SER A 59 42.45 -5.04 11.53
C SER A 59 42.80 -4.11 10.37
N SER A 60 42.20 -2.92 10.32
CA SER A 60 42.53 -1.87 9.36
C SER A 60 43.65 -0.95 9.88
N SER A 61 44.24 -0.13 9.00
CA SER A 61 45.31 0.80 9.35
C SER A 61 44.89 1.92 10.31
N SER A 62 43.59 2.12 10.54
CA SER A 62 43.07 3.18 11.41
C SER A 62 41.81 2.75 12.18
N MET A 63 41.94 2.74 13.51
CA MET A 63 40.82 2.56 14.44
C MET A 63 39.75 3.64 14.22
N LEU A 64 40.16 4.89 14.03
CA LEU A 64 39.26 6.03 13.82
C LEU A 64 38.39 5.85 12.57
N ASN A 65 38.97 5.37 11.46
CA ASN A 65 38.21 5.17 10.22
C ASN A 65 37.15 4.06 10.35
N THR A 66 37.44 3.06 11.18
CA THR A 66 36.51 1.95 11.47
C THR A 66 35.37 2.45 12.37
N LEU A 67 35.69 3.25 13.39
CA LEU A 67 34.72 3.87 14.29
C LEU A 67 33.83 4.92 13.59
N GLU A 68 34.38 5.75 12.72
CA GLU A 68 33.62 6.74 11.95
C GLU A 68 32.64 6.07 11.00
N ARG A 69 33.01 4.92 10.39
CA ARG A 69 32.08 4.12 9.60
C ARG A 69 30.95 3.57 10.45
N TYR A 70 31.24 3.06 11.65
CA TYR A 70 30.22 2.60 12.58
C TYR A 70 29.25 3.73 12.99
N GLN A 71 29.78 4.92 13.32
CA GLN A 71 28.97 6.08 13.69
C GLN A 71 28.04 6.54 12.55
N LYS A 72 28.50 6.47 11.30
CA LYS A 72 27.68 6.77 10.12
C LYS A 72 26.56 5.73 9.89
N CYS A 73 26.67 4.53 10.45
CA CYS A 73 25.75 3.42 10.23
C CYS A 73 24.76 3.17 11.39
N ASN A 74 24.88 3.87 12.54
CA ASN A 74 24.10 3.49 13.72
C ASN A 74 22.63 3.94 13.60
N TYR A 75 21.72 2.95 13.52
CA TYR A 75 20.30 3.08 13.82
C TYR A 75 20.14 3.35 15.33
N GLY A 76 19.17 4.20 15.69
CA GLY A 76 19.06 4.89 16.97
C GLY A 76 19.23 4.05 18.25
N ALA A 77 20.04 4.57 19.17
CA ALA A 77 19.94 4.27 20.59
C ALA A 77 19.49 5.56 21.32
N PRO A 78 18.49 5.51 22.22
CA PRO A 78 18.11 6.66 23.04
C PRO A 78 18.93 6.69 24.33
N ASP A 79 19.69 7.76 24.54
CA ASP A 79 20.46 7.96 25.77
C ASP A 79 19.67 8.79 26.81
N THR A 80 19.51 8.19 27.99
CA THR A 80 19.01 8.81 29.21
C THR A 80 20.09 9.68 29.85
N ASN A 81 19.86 10.99 29.98
CA ASN A 81 20.14 11.78 31.20
C ASN A 81 19.75 13.27 31.03
N ILE A 82 18.94 13.78 31.96
CA ILE A 82 18.29 15.10 31.93
C ILE A 82 19.27 16.28 31.92
N SER A 83 20.55 16.09 32.30
CA SER A 83 21.57 17.16 32.25
C SER A 83 22.15 17.42 30.85
N THR A 84 21.76 16.65 29.83
CA THR A 84 22.23 16.87 28.45
C THR A 84 21.27 17.70 27.61
N ARG A 85 20.07 18.07 28.09
CA ARG A 85 19.11 18.84 27.27
C ARG A 85 19.67 20.20 26.87
N GLU A 86 20.36 20.88 27.77
CA GLU A 86 21.05 22.14 27.49
C GLU A 86 22.29 21.94 26.60
N ALA A 87 23.04 20.85 26.79
CA ALA A 87 24.20 20.52 25.94
C ALA A 87 23.79 20.07 24.51
N LEU A 88 22.66 19.38 24.38
CA LEU A 88 22.05 18.96 23.12
C LEU A 88 21.42 20.13 22.39
N GLU A 89 20.82 21.10 23.07
CA GLU A 89 20.35 22.34 22.44
C GLU A 89 21.52 23.15 21.87
N ILE A 90 22.63 23.26 22.61
CA ILE A 90 23.84 23.95 22.13
C ILE A 90 24.49 23.17 20.97
N SER A 91 24.62 21.84 21.06
CA SER A 91 25.16 21.00 19.99
C SER A 91 24.26 20.98 18.75
N SER A 92 22.94 20.92 18.93
CA SER A 92 21.96 20.95 17.85
C SER A 92 21.90 22.32 17.19
N GLN A 93 22.09 23.42 17.94
CA GLN A 93 22.23 24.75 17.35
C GLN A 93 23.53 24.87 16.56
N GLN A 94 24.65 24.32 17.05
CA GLN A 94 25.90 24.29 16.28
C GLN A 94 25.80 23.43 15.02
N GLU A 95 25.16 22.26 15.09
CA GLU A 95 24.85 21.40 13.94
C GLU A 95 23.93 22.12 12.95
N TYR A 96 22.87 22.77 13.44
CA TYR A 96 21.96 23.57 12.62
C TYR A 96 22.69 24.72 11.93
N LEU A 97 23.57 25.44 12.62
CA LEU A 97 24.37 26.52 12.04
C LEU A 97 25.37 26.00 10.99
N LYS A 98 26.02 24.86 11.24
CA LYS A 98 26.89 24.19 10.26
C LYS A 98 26.10 23.73 9.04
N LEU A 99 24.93 23.13 9.25
CA LEU A 99 24.09 22.61 8.18
C LEU A 99 23.47 23.77 7.37
N LYS A 100 23.04 24.84 8.03
CA LYS A 100 22.57 26.08 7.41
C LYS A 100 23.68 26.72 6.57
N ALA A 101 24.89 26.85 7.11
CA ALA A 101 26.03 27.38 6.35
C ALA A 101 26.36 26.51 5.12
N ARG A 102 26.30 25.17 5.27
CA ARG A 102 26.52 24.24 4.16
C ARG A 102 25.40 24.31 3.12
N TYR A 103 24.15 24.45 3.56
CA TYR A 103 22.98 24.64 2.70
C TYR A 103 23.08 25.95 1.93
N GLU A 104 23.41 27.06 2.60
CA GLU A 104 23.62 28.36 1.95
C GLU A 104 24.79 28.33 0.95
N ALA A 105 25.87 27.61 1.26
CA ALA A 105 26.99 27.42 0.35
C ALA A 105 26.59 26.57 -0.88
N LEU A 106 25.83 25.49 -0.69
CA LEU A 106 25.29 24.67 -1.77
C LEU A 106 24.29 25.46 -2.63
N GLN A 107 23.43 26.26 -2.02
CA GLN A 107 22.45 27.10 -2.71
C GLN A 107 23.12 28.23 -3.49
N ARG A 108 24.21 28.82 -2.97
CA ARG A 108 25.07 29.74 -3.73
C ARG A 108 25.77 29.03 -4.89
N SER A 109 26.34 27.85 -4.66
CA SER A 109 26.97 27.06 -5.72
C SER A 109 25.99 26.68 -6.83
N GLN A 110 24.75 26.32 -6.48
CA GLN A 110 23.69 26.05 -7.44
C GLN A 110 23.32 27.29 -8.26
N ARG A 111 23.18 28.46 -7.61
CA ARG A 111 22.93 29.74 -8.30
C ARG A 111 24.07 30.10 -9.26
N ASN A 112 25.32 29.94 -8.84
CA ASN A 112 26.49 30.15 -9.69
C ASN A 112 26.46 29.22 -10.92
N LEU A 113 26.14 27.93 -10.74
CA LEU A 113 25.99 26.98 -11.86
C LEU A 113 24.84 27.33 -12.81
N LEU A 114 23.83 28.07 -12.34
CA LEU A 114 22.72 28.59 -13.14
C LEU A 114 23.02 29.96 -13.77
N GLY A 115 24.21 30.52 -13.53
CA GLY A 115 24.65 31.81 -14.05
C GLY A 115 24.24 33.02 -13.21
N GLU A 116 23.69 32.81 -12.01
CA GLU A 116 23.29 33.85 -11.06
C GLU A 116 24.42 34.14 -10.06
N ASP A 117 24.50 35.36 -9.50
CA ASP A 117 25.47 35.76 -8.46
C ASP A 117 26.97 35.50 -8.81
N LEU A 118 27.35 35.63 -10.10
CA LEU A 118 28.75 35.44 -10.54
C LEU A 118 29.70 36.59 -10.17
N GLY A 119 29.18 37.78 -9.85
CA GLY A 119 29.97 39.00 -9.58
C GLY A 119 31.01 38.92 -8.45
N PRO A 120 30.77 38.17 -7.34
CA PRO A 120 31.75 37.99 -6.27
C PRO A 120 32.82 36.93 -6.52
N LEU A 121 32.75 36.17 -7.62
CA LEU A 121 33.70 35.09 -7.92
C LEU A 121 34.99 35.67 -8.52
N ASN A 122 36.14 35.16 -8.08
CA ASN A 122 37.41 35.50 -8.71
C ASN A 122 37.64 34.65 -9.99
N SER A 123 38.64 35.00 -10.80
CA SER A 123 38.91 34.31 -12.07
C SER A 123 39.17 32.80 -11.91
N LYS A 124 39.80 32.37 -10.80
CA LYS A 124 40.03 30.94 -10.53
C LYS A 124 38.74 30.20 -10.19
N ASP A 125 37.82 30.85 -9.48
CA ASP A 125 36.53 30.26 -9.13
C ASP A 125 35.63 30.12 -10.37
N LEU A 126 35.68 31.09 -11.28
CA LEU A 126 35.02 31.02 -12.59
C LEU A 126 35.58 29.90 -13.47
N GLU A 127 36.91 29.76 -13.56
CA GLU A 127 37.56 28.66 -14.30
C GLU A 127 37.20 27.29 -13.70
N SER A 128 37.12 27.18 -12.36
CA SER A 128 36.69 25.95 -11.70
C SER A 128 35.23 25.62 -11.99
N LEU A 129 34.35 26.63 -12.02
CA LEU A 129 32.93 26.47 -12.33
C LEU A 129 32.72 26.02 -13.79
N GLU A 130 33.45 26.62 -14.73
CA GLU A 130 33.46 26.22 -16.14
C GLU A 130 33.90 24.75 -16.29
N ARG A 131 35.00 24.37 -15.63
CA ARG A 131 35.52 23.00 -15.65
C ARG A 131 34.53 21.99 -15.08
N GLN A 132 33.80 22.37 -14.03
CA GLN A 132 32.78 21.54 -13.40
C GLN A 132 31.54 21.37 -14.30
N LEU A 133 31.10 22.43 -14.97
CA LEU A 133 30.03 22.38 -15.98
C LEU A 133 30.42 21.48 -17.15
N ASP A 134 31.66 21.59 -17.64
CA ASP A 134 32.17 20.79 -18.75
C ASP A 134 32.22 19.28 -18.43
N ILE A 135 32.67 18.92 -17.22
CA ILE A 135 32.67 17.53 -16.76
C ILE A 135 31.24 16.99 -16.65
N SER A 136 30.33 17.79 -16.09
CA SER A 136 28.92 17.42 -15.92
C SER A 136 28.23 17.23 -17.28
N LEU A 137 28.47 18.14 -18.23
CA LEU A 137 27.95 18.04 -19.60
C LEU A 137 28.51 16.82 -20.34
N LYS A 138 29.80 16.51 -20.19
CA LYS A 138 30.40 15.28 -20.73
C LYS A 138 29.73 14.02 -20.15
N HIS A 139 29.45 14.01 -18.85
CA HIS A 139 28.81 12.88 -18.20
C HIS A 139 27.35 12.70 -18.66
N ILE A 140 26.57 13.79 -18.75
CA ILE A 140 25.20 13.77 -19.25
C ILE A 140 25.16 13.29 -20.71
N ARG A 141 26.05 13.81 -21.57
CA ARG A 141 26.16 13.37 -22.97
C ARG A 141 26.50 11.89 -23.06
N SER A 142 27.50 11.43 -22.30
CA SER A 142 27.88 10.01 -22.27
C SER A 142 26.73 9.10 -21.85
N THR A 143 26.02 9.47 -20.77
CA THR A 143 24.87 8.72 -20.26
C THR A 143 23.73 8.69 -21.27
N ARG A 144 23.42 9.82 -21.91
CA ARG A 144 22.40 9.91 -22.95
C ARG A 144 22.76 9.04 -24.17
N THR A 145 24.01 9.07 -24.60
CA THR A 145 24.49 8.23 -25.71
C THR A 145 24.37 6.74 -25.35
N GLN A 146 24.75 6.34 -24.13
CA GLN A 146 24.64 4.96 -23.69
C GLN A 146 23.18 4.48 -23.67
N MET A 147 22.27 5.26 -23.08
CA MET A 147 20.84 4.92 -23.07
C MET A 147 20.26 4.82 -24.48
N MET A 148 20.71 5.67 -25.41
CA MET A 148 20.27 5.63 -26.81
C MET A 148 20.77 4.38 -27.53
N LEU A 149 22.02 3.95 -27.27
CA LEU A 149 22.58 2.71 -27.80
C LEU A 149 21.86 1.47 -27.25
N ASP A 150 21.55 1.46 -25.96
CA ASP A 150 20.82 0.38 -25.31
C ASP A 150 19.40 0.24 -25.90
N GLN A 151 18.70 1.36 -26.11
CA GLN A 151 17.40 1.37 -26.80
C GLN A 151 17.48 0.86 -28.24
N LEU A 152 18.50 1.28 -28.99
CA LEU A 152 18.68 0.86 -30.38
C LEU A 152 18.94 -0.64 -30.47
N THR A 153 19.72 -1.18 -29.53
CA THR A 153 19.99 -2.62 -29.42
C THR A 153 18.73 -3.41 -29.07
N GLU A 154 17.89 -2.89 -28.16
CA GLU A 154 16.62 -3.52 -27.81
C GLU A 154 15.64 -3.54 -28.99
N LEU A 155 15.55 -2.44 -29.74
CA LEU A 155 14.71 -2.33 -30.93
C LEU A 155 15.17 -3.29 -32.04
N GLN A 156 16.47 -3.39 -32.30
CA GLN A 156 17.01 -4.36 -33.26
C GLN A 156 16.71 -5.81 -32.87
N ARG A 157 16.78 -6.13 -31.56
CA ARG A 157 16.43 -7.46 -31.06
C ARG A 157 14.94 -7.76 -31.27
N LYS A 158 14.05 -6.78 -31.03
CA LYS A 158 12.62 -6.89 -31.29
C LYS A 158 12.31 -7.04 -32.79
N GLU A 159 13.00 -6.29 -33.64
CA GLU A 159 12.88 -6.42 -35.10
C GLU A 159 13.26 -7.83 -35.58
N HIS A 160 14.36 -8.39 -35.06
CA HIS A 160 14.79 -9.74 -35.41
C HIS A 160 13.76 -10.79 -34.96
N ALA A 161 13.27 -10.69 -33.73
CA ALA A 161 12.24 -11.58 -33.20
C ALA A 161 10.93 -11.51 -34.01
N LEU A 162 10.51 -10.32 -34.42
CA LEU A 162 9.33 -10.13 -35.28
C LEU A 162 9.55 -10.70 -36.68
N ASN A 163 10.74 -10.53 -37.26
CA ASN A 163 11.08 -11.12 -38.56
C ASN A 163 11.06 -12.65 -38.51
N ASP A 164 11.56 -13.25 -37.45
CA ASP A 164 11.52 -14.71 -37.28
C ASP A 164 10.10 -15.23 -37.04
N ALA A 165 9.29 -14.52 -36.24
CA ALA A 165 7.87 -14.82 -36.08
C ALA A 165 7.13 -14.73 -37.43
N ASN A 166 7.42 -13.70 -38.23
CA ASN A 166 6.84 -13.53 -39.57
C ASN A 166 7.27 -14.62 -40.54
N LYS A 167 8.53 -15.08 -40.49
CA LYS A 167 8.97 -16.24 -41.28
C LYS A 167 8.23 -17.50 -40.88
N CYS A 168 8.08 -17.75 -39.57
CA CYS A 168 7.36 -18.91 -39.06
C CYS A 168 5.88 -18.88 -39.48
N LEU A 169 5.23 -17.72 -39.41
CA LEU A 169 3.86 -17.53 -39.88
C LEU A 169 3.72 -17.75 -41.40
N LYS A 170 4.66 -17.24 -42.20
CA LYS A 170 4.68 -17.50 -43.66
C LYS A 170 4.81 -18.99 -43.97
N GLN A 171 5.63 -19.71 -43.21
CA GLN A 171 5.80 -21.15 -43.38
C GLN A 171 4.51 -21.91 -43.04
N ARG A 172 3.85 -21.56 -41.93
CA ARG A 172 2.53 -22.12 -41.57
C ARG A 172 1.44 -21.79 -42.60
N LEU A 173 1.49 -20.61 -43.21
CA LEU A 173 0.55 -20.23 -44.28
C LEU A 173 0.77 -21.09 -45.54
N MET A 174 2.03 -21.37 -45.89
CA MET A 174 2.37 -22.26 -47.01
C MET A 174 1.94 -23.70 -46.73
N GLU A 175 2.14 -24.21 -45.52
CA GLU A 175 1.67 -25.53 -45.08
C GLU A 175 0.14 -25.63 -45.11
N GLY A 176 -0.57 -24.57 -44.67
CA GLY A 176 -2.04 -24.48 -44.76
C GLY A 176 -2.55 -24.46 -46.21
N ASN A 177 -1.85 -23.80 -47.12
CA ASN A 177 -2.20 -23.79 -48.54
C ASN A 177 -1.90 -25.13 -49.25
N GLN A 178 -0.86 -25.87 -48.85
CA GLN A 178 -0.61 -27.22 -49.35
C GLN A 178 -1.68 -28.22 -48.92
N LEU A 179 -2.20 -28.10 -47.69
CA LEU A 179 -3.36 -28.87 -47.22
C LEU A 179 -4.61 -28.61 -48.06
N ASN A 180 -4.85 -27.36 -48.48
CA ASN A 180 -5.97 -27.00 -49.38
C ASN A 180 -5.82 -27.53 -50.81
N LEU A 181 -4.59 -27.76 -51.28
CA LEU A 181 -4.32 -28.37 -52.59
C LEU A 181 -4.47 -29.90 -52.57
N HIS A 182 -4.30 -30.55 -51.41
CA HIS A 182 -4.51 -32.00 -51.27
C HIS A 182 -6.00 -32.39 -51.21
N TRP A 183 -6.88 -31.49 -50.75
CA TRP A 183 -8.33 -31.64 -50.78
C TRP A 183 -8.97 -31.41 -52.17
N ASN A 184 -8.19 -30.96 -53.16
CA ASN A 184 -8.66 -30.60 -54.51
C ASN A 184 -8.14 -31.55 -55.61
N ASN A 185 -7.88 -32.82 -55.30
CA ASN A 185 -7.52 -33.84 -56.30
C ASN A 185 -8.76 -34.68 -56.68
N PRO A 186 -9.32 -34.55 -57.90
CA PRO A 186 -10.59 -35.18 -58.28
C PRO A 186 -10.40 -36.57 -58.89
N ASN A 187 -9.82 -37.54 -58.16
CA ASN A 187 -9.62 -38.90 -58.71
C ASN A 187 -9.93 -40.07 -57.77
N THR A 188 -10.74 -39.88 -56.74
CA THR A 188 -11.34 -41.00 -55.97
C THR A 188 -12.69 -40.61 -55.40
N ALA A 189 -13.71 -40.56 -56.26
CA ALA A 189 -15.10 -40.63 -55.84
C ALA A 189 -15.88 -41.52 -56.83
N GLN A 190 -15.81 -42.82 -56.61
CA GLN A 190 -16.83 -43.77 -57.02
C GLN A 190 -17.26 -44.50 -55.74
N GLU A 191 -18.26 -43.97 -55.04
CA GLU A 191 -19.49 -44.68 -54.71
C GLU A 191 -20.44 -43.78 -53.90
N MET A 192 -21.70 -43.77 -54.34
CA MET A 192 -22.93 -43.25 -53.70
C MET A 192 -23.20 -41.74 -53.70
N GLY A 193 -23.71 -41.23 -54.84
CA GLY A 193 -25.16 -41.13 -55.09
C GLY A 193 -26.03 -40.06 -54.37
N GLY A 194 -26.47 -39.07 -55.17
CA GLY A 194 -27.77 -38.34 -55.04
C GLY A 194 -27.70 -36.96 -54.38
N TYR A 195 -28.21 -35.84 -54.90
CA TYR A 195 -29.15 -35.55 -55.98
C TYR A 195 -28.95 -34.09 -56.47
N GLY A 196 -29.10 -33.86 -57.77
CA GLY A 196 -29.82 -32.69 -58.32
C GLY A 196 -29.18 -31.29 -58.28
N ARG A 197 -28.50 -30.94 -59.38
CA ARG A 197 -28.17 -29.58 -59.84
C ARG A 197 -29.08 -29.26 -61.04
N GLN A 198 -29.62 -28.04 -61.16
CA GLN A 198 -30.02 -27.42 -62.45
C GLN A 198 -30.35 -25.89 -62.28
N PRO A 199 -30.29 -25.06 -63.34
CA PRO A 199 -29.32 -23.95 -63.39
C PRO A 199 -29.80 -22.60 -64.04
N THR A 200 -28.91 -21.59 -64.01
CA THR A 200 -28.66 -20.48 -64.98
C THR A 200 -29.62 -19.29 -65.22
N HIS A 201 -29.02 -18.08 -65.04
CA HIS A 201 -29.08 -16.79 -65.80
C HIS A 201 -30.41 -15.98 -65.88
N ASP A 202 -30.46 -14.64 -65.84
CA ASP A 202 -29.43 -13.61 -66.11
C ASP A 202 -29.78 -12.18 -65.59
N HIS A 203 -28.73 -11.32 -65.60
CA HIS A 203 -28.67 -9.84 -65.52
C HIS A 203 -28.78 -9.15 -64.14
N HIS A 204 -27.94 -8.18 -63.72
CA HIS A 204 -26.88 -7.39 -64.36
C HIS A 204 -26.08 -6.61 -63.28
N HIS A 205 -24.77 -6.36 -63.54
CA HIS A 205 -23.91 -5.29 -62.98
C HIS A 205 -23.54 -5.34 -61.47
N GLN A 206 -22.34 -5.02 -60.98
CA GLN A 206 -21.04 -4.63 -61.53
C GLN A 206 -20.05 -4.65 -60.32
N ALA A 207 -18.77 -4.90 -60.60
CA ALA A 207 -17.69 -5.09 -59.64
C ALA A 207 -17.52 -3.97 -58.60
N ASP A 208 -17.04 -4.31 -57.38
CA ASP A 208 -15.90 -3.62 -56.74
C ASP A 208 -15.44 -4.19 -55.38
N LEU A 209 -14.11 -4.22 -55.23
CA LEU A 209 -13.30 -3.86 -54.04
C LEU A 209 -13.46 -4.66 -52.73
N PHE A 210 -12.54 -5.61 -52.53
CA PHE A 210 -12.11 -6.06 -51.19
C PHE A 210 -10.81 -5.33 -50.83
N PHE A 211 -10.89 -4.14 -50.23
CA PHE A 211 -9.90 -3.56 -49.31
C PHE A 211 -10.32 -2.17 -48.81
N HIS A 212 -10.08 -1.92 -47.50
CA HIS A 212 -9.88 -0.63 -46.77
C HIS A 212 -10.77 -0.54 -45.49
N PRO A 213 -10.53 0.40 -44.55
CA PRO A 213 -9.51 0.39 -43.50
C PRO A 213 -10.15 0.61 -42.10
N LEU A 214 -9.49 0.24 -41.00
CA LEU A 214 -10.02 0.51 -39.66
C LEU A 214 -9.71 1.95 -39.23
N HIS A 215 -10.75 2.78 -39.20
CA HIS A 215 -10.79 4.09 -38.55
C HIS A 215 -11.41 3.97 -37.15
N CYS A 216 -10.83 4.70 -36.20
CA CYS A 216 -11.27 4.80 -34.81
C CYS A 216 -12.33 5.92 -34.59
N GLU A 217 -13.32 5.57 -33.74
CA GLU A 217 -14.22 6.37 -32.85
C GLU A 217 -15.30 7.31 -33.46
N PRO A 218 -16.43 7.67 -32.77
CA PRO A 218 -16.74 7.65 -31.31
C PRO A 218 -18.21 7.27 -30.83
N THR A 219 -18.40 7.15 -29.51
CA THR A 219 -19.61 7.40 -28.64
C THR A 219 -20.98 6.66 -28.74
N LEU A 220 -21.39 6.12 -27.58
CA LEU A 220 -22.70 6.08 -26.87
C LEU A 220 -24.02 6.47 -27.57
N HIS A 221 -25.10 5.67 -27.39
CA HIS A 221 -26.35 6.10 -26.70
C HIS A 221 -27.37 4.96 -26.42
N ILE A 222 -27.70 4.82 -25.13
CA ILE A 222 -29.00 4.63 -24.44
C ILE A 222 -30.27 4.30 -25.27
N GLY A 223 -31.00 3.25 -24.88
CA GLY A 223 -32.40 3.02 -25.26
C GLY A 223 -33.12 1.99 -24.35
N TYR A 224 -34.26 2.38 -23.79
CA TYR A 224 -35.21 1.57 -22.99
C TYR A 224 -35.86 0.45 -23.82
N PRO A 225 -36.28 -0.68 -23.22
CA PRO A 225 -37.41 -1.45 -23.72
C PRO A 225 -38.69 -1.13 -22.92
N ASN A 226 -39.68 -0.59 -23.63
CA ASN A 226 -41.10 -0.59 -23.25
C ASN A 226 -41.73 -1.95 -23.58
N ASP A 227 -42.67 -2.38 -22.73
CA ASP A 227 -43.98 -3.02 -23.03
C ASP A 227 -44.32 -4.20 -22.10
N PRO A 228 -45.61 -4.49 -21.80
CA PRO A 228 -46.77 -3.61 -21.74
C PRO A 228 -47.59 -3.76 -20.43
N ILE A 229 -48.54 -2.84 -20.31
CA ILE A 229 -49.51 -2.62 -19.22
C ILE A 229 -50.55 -3.75 -19.13
N THR A 230 -50.81 -4.24 -17.91
CA THR A 230 -52.14 -4.75 -17.51
C THR A 230 -52.48 -4.26 -16.10
N VAL A 231 -53.71 -3.76 -15.95
CA VAL A 231 -54.23 -2.97 -14.81
C VAL A 231 -55.11 -3.83 -13.91
N GLY A 232 -55.05 -3.57 -12.60
CA GLY A 232 -56.06 -3.89 -11.58
C GLY A 232 -55.46 -4.66 -10.40
N GLU A 233 -55.71 -4.38 -9.11
CA GLU A 233 -56.48 -3.34 -8.41
C GLU A 233 -56.12 -3.45 -6.90
N ALA A 234 -56.25 -2.33 -6.16
CA ALA A 234 -56.48 -2.14 -4.71
C ALA A 234 -55.85 -3.05 -3.60
N GLY A 235 -55.28 -2.40 -2.58
CA GLY A 235 -54.86 -3.00 -1.29
C GLY A 235 -56.02 -3.50 -0.40
N PRO A 236 -55.79 -3.82 0.90
CA PRO A 236 -55.34 -2.81 1.88
C PRO A 236 -54.33 -3.28 2.95
N SER A 237 -53.80 -2.25 3.61
CA SER A 237 -53.04 -2.17 4.86
C SER A 237 -53.68 -2.83 6.09
N LEU A 238 -52.86 -3.32 7.04
CA LEU A 238 -53.06 -3.07 8.49
C LEU A 238 -51.84 -3.45 9.35
N ASN A 239 -51.62 -2.60 10.35
CA ASN A 239 -50.58 -2.61 11.38
C ASN A 239 -50.65 -3.82 12.34
N ASN A 240 -49.58 -3.95 13.14
CA ASN A 240 -49.57 -4.07 14.61
C ASN A 240 -49.04 -5.37 15.27
N TYR A 241 -48.04 -5.14 16.15
CA TYR A 241 -47.79 -5.73 17.47
C TYR A 241 -46.87 -6.97 17.63
N MET A 242 -45.76 -6.73 18.35
CA MET A 242 -45.14 -7.68 19.30
C MET A 242 -46.15 -8.12 20.37
N PRO A 243 -45.95 -9.31 20.97
CA PRO A 243 -45.49 -9.31 22.36
C PRO A 243 -44.44 -10.38 22.70
N ALA A 244 -43.74 -10.09 23.79
CA ALA A 244 -42.80 -10.95 24.51
C ALA A 244 -43.52 -12.05 25.33
N GLY A 245 -42.82 -13.14 25.66
CA GLY A 245 -43.28 -14.15 26.62
C GLY A 245 -42.26 -15.27 26.87
N CYS A 246 -41.61 -15.21 28.03
CA CYS A 246 -40.58 -16.12 28.55
C CYS A 246 -41.15 -17.47 29.05
N SER A 247 -40.41 -18.58 28.90
CA SER A 247 -40.36 -19.64 29.94
C SER A 247 -39.18 -20.60 29.74
N MET A 248 -38.32 -20.69 30.75
CA MET A 248 -37.27 -21.71 30.93
C MET A 248 -37.87 -23.05 31.36
N ARG A 249 -37.45 -24.16 30.74
CA ARG A 249 -37.26 -25.46 31.42
C ARG A 249 -36.03 -26.18 30.86
N LEU A 250 -35.23 -26.70 31.78
CA LEU A 250 -33.94 -27.36 31.56
C LEU A 250 -34.09 -28.89 31.57
N THR A 251 -33.12 -29.51 30.87
CA THR A 251 -32.58 -30.89 31.00
C THR A 251 -33.17 -31.98 30.09
N PRO A 252 -32.40 -33.02 29.74
CA PRO A 252 -31.83 -33.16 28.41
C PRO A 252 -32.21 -34.51 27.78
N ASN A 253 -32.06 -34.69 26.47
CA ASN A 253 -31.72 -36.01 25.93
C ASN A 253 -31.13 -35.85 24.52
N TYR A 254 -30.03 -36.57 24.34
CA TYR A 254 -29.28 -36.72 23.11
C TYR A 254 -30.15 -37.39 22.05
N ASP A 255 -30.34 -36.73 20.91
CA ASP A 255 -30.49 -37.37 19.61
C ASP A 255 -29.99 -36.39 18.53
N TYR A 256 -28.99 -36.83 17.77
CA TYR A 256 -28.43 -36.09 16.64
C TYR A 256 -29.43 -36.14 15.46
N GLU A 257 -30.42 -35.26 15.46
CA GLU A 257 -31.17 -34.93 14.25
C GLU A 257 -30.42 -33.86 13.45
N VAL A 258 -30.02 -34.23 12.24
CA VAL A 258 -29.52 -33.32 11.20
C VAL A 258 -30.67 -32.39 10.78
N SER A 259 -30.83 -31.27 11.48
CA SER A 259 -31.80 -30.23 11.15
C SER A 259 -31.11 -28.93 10.75
N SER A 260 -31.36 -28.52 9.50
CA SER A 260 -31.26 -27.16 8.96
C SER A 260 -30.05 -26.29 9.38
N ILE A 261 -28.86 -26.58 8.87
CA ILE A 261 -27.79 -25.57 8.81
C ILE A 261 -28.09 -24.62 7.64
N ASP A 262 -28.42 -23.38 8.01
CA ASP A 262 -28.68 -22.17 7.21
C ASP A 262 -28.20 -22.22 5.73
N LYS A 263 -29.14 -22.00 4.80
CA LYS A 263 -28.85 -21.65 3.39
C LYS A 263 -28.04 -20.33 3.22
N LYS A 264 -27.61 -19.69 4.31
CA LYS A 264 -27.04 -18.34 4.38
C LYS A 264 -25.52 -18.25 4.18
N LYS A 265 -24.79 -19.36 4.07
CA LYS A 265 -23.30 -19.36 3.95
C LYS A 265 -22.75 -20.10 2.73
N ARG A 266 -23.58 -20.31 1.70
CA ARG A 266 -23.25 -21.12 0.53
C ARG A 266 -23.01 -20.23 -0.69
N GLY A 267 -21.94 -20.51 -1.42
CA GLY A 267 -21.56 -19.89 -2.69
C GLY A 267 -21.21 -20.95 -3.73
N TYR A 268 -20.85 -20.53 -4.93
CA TYR A 268 -20.50 -21.43 -6.03
C TYR A 268 -19.28 -20.94 -6.79
N ILE A 269 -18.45 -21.87 -7.24
CA ILE A 269 -17.25 -21.55 -8.04
C ILE A 269 -17.67 -21.01 -9.41
N VAL A 270 -17.21 -19.81 -9.75
CA VAL A 270 -17.44 -19.16 -11.06
C VAL A 270 -16.26 -19.42 -11.99
N GLN A 271 -15.04 -19.31 -11.47
CA GLN A 271 -13.81 -19.40 -12.25
C GLN A 271 -12.68 -19.98 -11.40
N ILE A 272 -11.77 -20.69 -12.06
CA ILE A 272 -10.56 -21.29 -11.48
C ILE A 272 -9.39 -20.91 -12.39
N ILE A 273 -8.32 -20.34 -11.82
CA ILE A 273 -7.08 -19.96 -12.49
C ILE A 273 -5.90 -20.44 -11.62
N GLY A 274 -5.38 -21.63 -11.91
CA GLY A 274 -4.41 -22.28 -11.03
C GLY A 274 -4.95 -22.35 -9.59
N PRO A 275 -4.21 -21.91 -8.56
CA PRO A 275 -4.67 -21.95 -7.18
C PRO A 275 -5.65 -20.81 -6.80
N VAL A 276 -6.07 -19.95 -7.75
CA VAL A 276 -7.01 -18.86 -7.50
C VAL A 276 -8.42 -19.24 -7.95
N LEU A 277 -9.40 -19.02 -7.07
CA LEU A 277 -10.81 -19.29 -7.31
C LEU A 277 -11.63 -18.02 -7.15
N ASP A 278 -12.50 -17.75 -8.12
CA ASP A 278 -13.53 -16.74 -7.98
C ASP A 278 -14.86 -17.43 -7.60
N VAL A 279 -15.42 -17.03 -6.47
CA VAL A 279 -16.61 -17.65 -5.86
C VAL A 279 -17.73 -16.60 -5.79
N ALA A 280 -18.92 -16.95 -6.27
CA ALA A 280 -20.10 -16.10 -6.16
C ALA A 280 -20.94 -16.48 -4.95
N PHE A 281 -21.34 -15.48 -4.17
CA PHE A 281 -22.27 -15.60 -3.05
C PHE A 281 -23.58 -14.88 -3.37
N SER A 282 -24.64 -15.21 -2.63
CA SER A 282 -25.89 -14.46 -2.72
C SER A 282 -25.75 -13.07 -2.09
N PRO A 283 -26.53 -12.07 -2.54
CA PRO A 283 -26.49 -10.71 -1.96
C PRO A 283 -26.66 -10.73 -0.44
N GLY A 284 -25.81 -9.99 0.28
CA GLY A 284 -25.82 -9.92 1.75
C GLY A 284 -25.10 -11.07 2.47
N MET A 285 -24.59 -12.06 1.75
CA MET A 285 -23.88 -13.23 2.30
C MET A 285 -22.39 -13.27 1.91
N MET A 286 -21.80 -12.10 1.66
CA MET A 286 -20.42 -12.02 1.19
C MET A 286 -19.44 -12.26 2.35
N PRO A 287 -18.49 -13.20 2.22
CA PRO A 287 -17.49 -13.44 3.26
C PRO A 287 -16.52 -12.26 3.37
N SER A 288 -15.97 -12.08 4.57
CA SER A 288 -14.91 -11.09 4.81
C SER A 288 -13.58 -11.52 4.20
N ILE A 289 -12.69 -10.55 3.96
CA ILE A 289 -11.30 -10.85 3.61
C ILE A 289 -10.67 -11.70 4.74
N TYR A 290 -9.87 -12.68 4.35
CA TYR A 290 -9.25 -13.71 5.19
C TYR A 290 -10.18 -14.79 5.75
N ASN A 291 -11.49 -14.76 5.49
CA ASN A 291 -12.34 -15.91 5.82
C ASN A 291 -11.89 -17.16 5.07
N ALA A 292 -11.98 -18.30 5.75
CA ALA A 292 -11.78 -19.60 5.14
C ALA A 292 -13.05 -20.04 4.42
N LEU A 293 -12.88 -20.54 3.21
CA LEU A 293 -13.91 -21.15 2.38
C LEU A 293 -13.59 -22.63 2.20
N VAL A 294 -14.58 -23.49 2.33
CA VAL A 294 -14.43 -24.93 2.17
C VAL A 294 -15.21 -25.37 0.93
N VAL A 295 -14.50 -25.93 -0.04
CA VAL A 295 -15.10 -26.60 -1.19
C VAL A 295 -15.26 -28.07 -0.85
N GLN A 296 -16.50 -28.58 -0.89
CA GLN A 296 -16.77 -29.98 -0.60
C GLN A 296 -16.38 -30.87 -1.79
N GLY A 297 -15.62 -31.94 -1.54
CA GLY A 297 -15.34 -32.98 -2.53
C GLY A 297 -16.62 -33.69 -2.98
N ARG A 298 -16.65 -34.25 -4.20
CA ARG A 298 -17.87 -34.88 -4.75
C ARG A 298 -18.18 -36.22 -4.08
N HIS A 299 -17.15 -36.90 -3.59
CA HIS A 299 -17.26 -38.17 -2.88
C HIS A 299 -16.72 -38.03 -1.46
N LYS A 300 -17.24 -38.80 -0.51
CA LYS A 300 -16.73 -38.88 0.89
C LYS A 300 -15.23 -39.26 0.98
N GLN A 301 -14.63 -39.70 -0.11
CA GLN A 301 -13.23 -40.10 -0.22
C GLN A 301 -12.32 -39.02 -0.83
N GLU A 302 -12.88 -37.95 -1.42
CA GLU A 302 -12.10 -36.81 -1.91
C GLU A 302 -11.92 -35.79 -0.78
N PRO A 303 -10.68 -35.30 -0.54
CA PRO A 303 -10.42 -34.31 0.50
C PRO A 303 -11.11 -32.98 0.16
N ASN A 304 -11.59 -32.29 1.19
CA ASN A 304 -12.11 -30.93 1.03
C ASN A 304 -10.97 -29.98 0.70
N VAL A 305 -11.22 -29.01 -0.19
CA VAL A 305 -10.23 -27.98 -0.52
C VAL A 305 -10.56 -26.72 0.26
N THR A 306 -9.66 -26.32 1.15
CA THR A 306 -9.77 -25.07 1.89
C THR A 306 -9.12 -23.94 1.12
N CYS A 307 -9.83 -22.82 1.00
CA CYS A 307 -9.40 -21.61 0.33
C CYS A 307 -9.50 -20.42 1.28
N GLU A 308 -8.70 -19.37 1.09
CA GLU A 308 -8.77 -18.13 1.88
C GLU A 308 -9.13 -16.95 0.99
N VAL A 309 -10.15 -16.18 1.38
CA VAL A 309 -10.57 -14.97 0.67
C VAL A 309 -9.46 -13.91 0.69
N GLN A 310 -9.01 -13.47 -0.48
CA GLN A 310 -8.00 -12.41 -0.63
C GLN A 310 -8.58 -11.06 -1.06
N GLN A 311 -9.63 -11.07 -1.90
CA GLN A 311 -10.18 -9.85 -2.49
C GLN A 311 -11.69 -9.96 -2.69
N LEU A 312 -12.36 -8.80 -2.64
CA LEU A 312 -13.78 -8.66 -3.02
C LEU A 312 -13.81 -8.04 -4.43
N LEU A 313 -14.36 -8.76 -5.42
CA LEU A 313 -14.35 -8.34 -6.83
C LEU A 313 -15.56 -7.48 -7.22
N GLY A 314 -16.54 -7.32 -6.32
CA GLY A 314 -17.86 -6.76 -6.63
C GLY A 314 -18.81 -7.80 -7.24
N ASN A 315 -20.05 -7.40 -7.53
CA ASN A 315 -21.10 -8.29 -8.08
C ASN A 315 -21.30 -9.59 -7.26
N ASN A 316 -21.19 -9.49 -5.93
CA ASN A 316 -21.23 -10.61 -4.99
C ASN A 316 -20.21 -11.72 -5.25
N ARG A 317 -19.05 -11.37 -5.81
CA ARG A 317 -17.94 -12.30 -6.04
C ARG A 317 -16.75 -11.98 -5.16
N VAL A 318 -16.11 -13.04 -4.69
CA VAL A 318 -14.85 -12.97 -3.95
C VAL A 318 -13.80 -13.78 -4.68
N ARG A 319 -12.55 -13.33 -4.56
CA ARG A 319 -11.37 -14.06 -5.04
C ARG A 319 -10.68 -14.70 -3.85
N ALA A 320 -10.54 -16.01 -3.90
CA ALA A 320 -9.91 -16.82 -2.87
C ALA A 320 -8.69 -17.56 -3.44
N VAL A 321 -7.76 -17.91 -2.56
CA VAL A 321 -6.56 -18.70 -2.88
C VAL A 321 -6.65 -20.04 -2.16
N ALA A 322 -6.46 -21.14 -2.89
CA ALA A 322 -6.47 -22.48 -2.33
C ALA A 322 -5.21 -22.80 -1.52
N MET A 323 -5.39 -23.57 -0.44
CA MET A 323 -4.32 -24.10 0.40
C MET A 323 -3.89 -25.51 -0.02
N SER A 324 -4.59 -26.11 -0.97
CA SER A 324 -4.30 -27.44 -1.53
C SER A 324 -4.49 -27.40 -3.04
N ASP A 325 -4.12 -28.48 -3.73
CA ASP A 325 -4.27 -28.56 -5.19
C ASP A 325 -5.73 -28.38 -5.61
N THR A 326 -5.91 -27.69 -6.74
CA THR A 326 -7.24 -27.37 -7.30
C THR A 326 -7.67 -28.36 -8.37
N ASP A 327 -6.90 -29.43 -8.56
CA ASP A 327 -7.20 -30.50 -9.50
C ASP A 327 -8.52 -31.17 -9.13
N GLY A 328 -9.37 -31.38 -10.13
CA GLY A 328 -10.72 -31.94 -9.94
C GLY A 328 -11.79 -30.93 -9.54
N LEU A 329 -11.42 -29.67 -9.22
CA LEU A 329 -12.41 -28.62 -8.96
C LEU A 329 -13.08 -28.16 -10.27
N MET A 330 -14.40 -27.96 -10.21
CA MET A 330 -15.22 -27.58 -11.35
C MET A 330 -16.06 -26.34 -11.03
N ARG A 331 -16.35 -25.56 -12.08
CA ARG A 331 -17.31 -24.45 -11.98
C ARG A 331 -18.68 -24.98 -11.56
N GLY A 332 -19.37 -24.22 -10.72
CA GLY A 332 -20.66 -24.60 -10.15
C GLY A 332 -20.57 -25.48 -8.90
N MET A 333 -19.37 -25.93 -8.48
CA MET A 333 -19.23 -26.63 -7.19
C MET A 333 -19.56 -25.70 -6.03
N GLU A 334 -20.16 -26.29 -5.00
CA GLU A 334 -20.59 -25.58 -3.81
C GLU A 334 -19.41 -25.24 -2.89
N VAL A 335 -19.43 -24.01 -2.36
CA VAL A 335 -18.42 -23.46 -1.47
C VAL A 335 -19.10 -22.97 -0.20
N ILE A 336 -18.58 -23.35 0.95
CA ILE A 336 -19.12 -23.00 2.27
C ILE A 336 -18.19 -21.98 2.93
N ASP A 337 -18.71 -20.82 3.31
CA ASP A 337 -18.00 -19.87 4.17
C ASP A 337 -18.02 -20.36 5.63
N THR A 338 -16.85 -20.50 6.25
CA THR A 338 -16.76 -20.86 7.67
C THR A 338 -17.16 -19.68 8.56
N GLY A 339 -17.05 -18.45 8.06
CA GLY A 339 -17.30 -17.21 8.79
C GLY A 339 -16.10 -16.73 9.62
N THR A 340 -14.99 -17.46 9.62
CA THR A 340 -13.77 -17.14 10.37
C THR A 340 -12.53 -17.37 9.52
N PRO A 341 -11.39 -16.76 9.85
CA PRO A 341 -10.12 -17.14 9.24
C PRO A 341 -9.75 -18.60 9.50
N ILE A 342 -8.79 -19.11 8.74
CA ILE A 342 -8.17 -20.42 8.99
C ILE A 342 -7.72 -20.45 10.45
N SER A 343 -8.16 -21.47 11.19
CA SER A 343 -7.94 -21.60 12.62
C SER A 343 -7.28 -22.94 12.92
N VAL A 344 -6.21 -22.91 13.70
CA VAL A 344 -5.30 -24.06 13.91
C VAL A 344 -5.22 -24.42 15.39
N PRO A 345 -4.92 -25.69 15.74
CA PRO A 345 -4.77 -26.12 17.12
C PRO A 345 -3.60 -25.41 17.79
N VAL A 346 -3.80 -25.05 19.07
CA VAL A 346 -2.79 -24.44 19.91
C VAL A 346 -2.73 -25.14 21.27
N GLY A 347 -1.65 -24.89 22.03
CA GLY A 347 -1.46 -25.43 23.38
C GLY A 347 -0.41 -26.53 23.47
N GLY A 348 -0.22 -27.08 24.68
CA GLY A 348 0.83 -28.07 24.93
C GLY A 348 0.67 -29.39 24.15
N SER A 349 -0.54 -29.69 23.67
CA SER A 349 -0.82 -30.87 22.83
C SER A 349 -0.24 -30.78 21.43
N THR A 350 0.20 -29.59 20.98
CA THR A 350 0.90 -29.41 19.70
C THR A 350 2.38 -29.75 19.78
N LEU A 351 2.94 -29.90 20.98
CA LEU A 351 4.35 -30.23 21.16
C LEU A 351 4.66 -31.66 20.71
N GLY A 352 5.76 -31.83 19.98
CA GLY A 352 6.21 -33.09 19.39
C GLY A 352 5.46 -33.51 18.12
N ARG A 353 4.49 -32.70 17.67
CA ARG A 353 3.64 -33.00 16.51
C ARG A 353 4.09 -32.23 15.27
N ILE A 354 3.69 -32.74 14.10
CA ILE A 354 3.90 -32.09 12.80
C ILE A 354 2.56 -31.67 12.20
N PHE A 355 2.43 -30.41 11.81
CA PHE A 355 1.21 -29.83 11.23
C PHE A 355 1.42 -29.27 9.83
N ASN A 356 0.37 -29.30 9.01
CA ASN A 356 0.29 -28.54 7.77
C ASN A 356 -0.22 -27.09 8.03
N VAL A 357 -0.38 -26.31 6.95
CA VAL A 357 -0.90 -24.93 7.00
C VAL A 357 -2.32 -24.79 7.59
N LEU A 358 -3.13 -25.85 7.49
CA LEU A 358 -4.49 -25.87 8.04
C LEU A 358 -4.52 -26.29 9.52
N GLY A 359 -3.36 -26.64 10.09
CA GLY A 359 -3.28 -27.13 11.45
C GLY A 359 -3.65 -28.62 11.59
N GLU A 360 -3.69 -29.37 10.50
CA GLU A 360 -3.97 -30.80 10.52
C GLU A 360 -2.66 -31.57 10.76
N PRO A 361 -2.67 -32.61 11.62
CA PRO A 361 -1.47 -33.39 11.90
C PRO A 361 -1.10 -34.28 10.71
N VAL A 362 0.17 -34.22 10.29
CA VAL A 362 0.73 -35.00 9.15
C VAL A 362 1.78 -36.03 9.60
N ASP A 363 1.92 -36.25 10.90
CA ASP A 363 2.88 -37.18 11.50
C ASP A 363 2.38 -38.62 11.67
N GLN A 364 1.14 -38.91 11.24
CA GLN A 364 0.49 -40.22 11.37
C GLN A 364 0.31 -40.71 12.83
N LEU A 365 0.41 -39.82 13.82
CA LEU A 365 0.22 -40.14 15.25
C LEU A 365 -1.23 -39.98 15.73
N GLY A 366 -2.19 -39.95 14.80
CA GLY A 366 -3.60 -39.72 15.08
C GLY A 366 -3.97 -38.24 15.28
N PRO A 367 -5.23 -37.93 15.59
CA PRO A 367 -5.68 -36.55 15.81
C PRO A 367 -5.04 -35.93 17.05
N VAL A 368 -4.99 -34.60 17.09
CA VAL A 368 -4.56 -33.85 18.30
C VAL A 368 -5.79 -33.56 19.14
N GLU A 369 -5.80 -34.07 20.37
CA GLU A 369 -6.87 -33.79 21.34
C GLU A 369 -6.70 -32.36 21.89
N THR A 370 -7.36 -31.39 21.25
CA THR A 370 -7.47 -30.02 21.77
C THR A 370 -8.77 -29.36 21.33
N ASN A 371 -9.39 -28.63 22.26
CA ASN A 371 -10.55 -27.79 21.98
C ASN A 371 -10.15 -26.33 21.71
N GLN A 372 -8.85 -26.01 21.78
CA GLN A 372 -8.34 -24.65 21.61
C GLN A 372 -7.84 -24.47 20.18
N LEU A 373 -8.60 -23.70 19.42
CA LEU A 373 -8.25 -23.24 18.08
C LEU A 373 -7.95 -21.74 18.12
N SER A 374 -7.02 -21.28 17.30
CA SER A 374 -6.75 -19.85 17.14
C SER A 374 -6.59 -19.48 15.67
N PRO A 375 -7.11 -18.31 15.24
CA PRO A 375 -7.00 -17.86 13.86
C PRO A 375 -5.54 -17.52 13.53
N ILE A 376 -5.14 -17.81 12.28
CA ILE A 376 -3.79 -17.51 11.80
C ILE A 376 -3.56 -16.02 11.51
N HIS A 377 -4.64 -15.27 11.27
CA HIS A 377 -4.62 -13.82 11.08
C HIS A 377 -4.94 -13.12 12.39
N ARG A 378 -3.96 -12.42 12.96
CA ARG A 378 -4.09 -11.65 14.19
C ARG A 378 -3.33 -10.33 14.08
N SER A 379 -3.79 -9.35 14.85
CA SER A 379 -3.12 -8.05 14.98
C SER A 379 -1.93 -8.12 15.95
N ALA A 380 -0.91 -7.27 15.80
CA ALA A 380 0.18 -7.22 16.77
C ALA A 380 -0.32 -6.86 18.17
N PRO A 381 0.50 -7.21 19.16
CA PRO A 381 0.52 -6.50 20.42
C PRO A 381 0.51 -4.97 20.20
N PRO A 382 -0.40 -4.22 20.85
CA PRO A 382 -0.39 -2.76 20.77
C PRO A 382 0.92 -2.19 21.34
N PHE A 383 1.30 -1.00 20.88
CA PHE A 383 2.53 -0.30 21.28
C PHE A 383 2.78 -0.29 22.80
N LEU A 384 1.72 -0.11 23.59
CA LEU A 384 1.79 -0.08 25.06
C LEU A 384 2.22 -1.40 25.72
N LYS A 385 2.10 -2.54 25.02
CA LYS A 385 2.51 -3.86 25.52
C LYS A 385 3.96 -4.23 25.16
N LEU A 386 4.67 -3.39 24.40
CA LEU A 386 6.04 -3.67 23.98
C LEU A 386 7.03 -3.44 25.14
N ASP A 387 7.92 -4.41 25.41
CA ASP A 387 8.97 -4.26 26.43
C ASP A 387 10.14 -3.45 25.87
N THR A 388 10.50 -2.37 26.56
CA THR A 388 11.60 -1.48 26.19
C THR A 388 12.94 -1.92 26.81
N ARG A 389 12.93 -2.91 27.72
CA ARG A 389 14.16 -3.38 28.38
C ARG A 389 15.04 -4.15 27.41
N LEU A 390 16.28 -3.69 27.30
CA LEU A 390 17.34 -4.42 26.61
C LEU A 390 17.80 -5.58 27.51
N SER A 391 17.48 -6.81 27.10
CA SER A 391 17.98 -8.03 27.74
C SER A 391 18.64 -8.93 26.71
N ILE A 392 19.83 -9.42 27.05
CA ILE A 392 20.59 -10.35 26.23
C ILE A 392 19.98 -11.74 26.40
N PHE A 393 19.87 -12.45 25.29
CA PHE A 393 19.49 -13.85 25.20
C PHE A 393 20.75 -14.68 25.04
N GLU A 394 21.16 -15.37 26.11
CA GLU A 394 22.36 -16.19 26.13
C GLU A 394 22.12 -17.51 25.39
N THR A 395 22.82 -17.72 24.28
CA THR A 395 22.64 -18.87 23.40
C THR A 395 23.51 -20.06 23.78
N GLY A 396 24.57 -19.84 24.55
CA GLY A 396 25.62 -20.82 24.82
C GLY A 396 26.64 -20.95 23.68
N ILE A 397 26.46 -20.20 22.60
CA ILE A 397 27.30 -20.24 21.40
C ILE A 397 28.28 -19.08 21.45
N LYS A 398 29.56 -19.39 21.71
CA LYS A 398 30.61 -18.39 21.94
C LYS A 398 30.68 -17.25 20.93
N VAL A 399 30.53 -17.55 19.63
CA VAL A 399 30.63 -16.52 18.58
C VAL A 399 29.41 -15.60 18.59
N VAL A 400 28.22 -16.16 18.83
CA VAL A 400 26.96 -15.42 18.91
C VAL A 400 26.98 -14.56 20.18
N ASP A 401 27.19 -15.16 21.35
CA ASP A 401 27.14 -14.46 22.64
C ASP A 401 28.22 -13.37 22.78
N LEU A 402 29.34 -13.48 22.05
CA LEU A 402 30.43 -12.49 22.10
C LEU A 402 30.31 -11.40 21.04
N LEU A 403 30.06 -11.76 19.77
CA LEU A 403 30.15 -10.82 18.64
C LEU A 403 28.79 -10.26 18.22
N ALA A 404 27.73 -11.06 18.31
CA ALA A 404 26.39 -10.71 17.86
C ALA A 404 25.34 -11.23 18.86
N PRO A 405 25.36 -10.73 20.11
CA PRO A 405 24.50 -11.25 21.17
C PRO A 405 23.03 -11.06 20.78
N TYR A 406 22.24 -12.12 20.95
CA TYR A 406 20.82 -12.07 20.64
C TYR A 406 20.09 -11.25 21.70
N ARG A 407 19.06 -10.51 21.29
CA ARG A 407 18.18 -9.80 22.21
C ARG A 407 16.96 -10.69 22.51
N ARG A 408 16.57 -10.81 23.77
CA ARG A 408 15.32 -11.50 24.14
C ARG A 408 14.12 -10.73 23.59
N GLY A 409 13.20 -11.43 22.92
CA GLY A 409 12.11 -10.80 22.16
C GLY A 409 12.56 -10.06 20.90
N GLY A 410 13.85 -10.17 20.53
CA GLY A 410 14.40 -9.63 19.29
C GLY A 410 14.19 -10.57 18.11
N LYS A 411 14.51 -10.08 16.92
CA LYS A 411 14.52 -10.84 15.67
C LYS A 411 15.96 -11.04 15.22
N VAL A 412 16.25 -12.22 14.68
CA VAL A 412 17.59 -12.57 14.24
C VAL A 412 17.51 -13.19 12.85
N GLY A 413 18.34 -12.69 11.93
CA GLY A 413 18.52 -13.29 10.60
C GLY A 413 19.73 -14.22 10.56
N LEU A 414 19.53 -15.46 10.14
CA LEU A 414 20.60 -16.42 9.86
C LEU A 414 20.91 -16.42 8.36
N PHE A 415 21.77 -15.50 7.94
CA PHE A 415 22.15 -15.36 6.53
C PHE A 415 23.27 -16.34 6.17
N GLY A 416 23.07 -17.13 5.12
CA GLY A 416 24.10 -18.03 4.62
C GLY A 416 23.65 -18.92 3.46
N GLY A 417 24.61 -19.37 2.66
CA GLY A 417 24.37 -20.27 1.53
C GLY A 417 23.88 -21.67 1.94
N ALA A 418 23.65 -22.54 0.95
CA ALA A 418 23.38 -23.94 1.22
C ALA A 418 24.61 -24.62 1.86
N GLY A 419 24.40 -25.55 2.80
CA GLY A 419 25.48 -26.36 3.39
C GLY A 419 26.37 -25.67 4.44
N VAL A 420 26.13 -24.40 4.78
CA VAL A 420 26.96 -23.66 5.77
C VAL A 420 26.65 -23.99 7.25
N GLY A 421 25.76 -24.96 7.51
CA GLY A 421 25.42 -25.38 8.88
C GLY A 421 24.31 -24.59 9.57
N LYS A 422 23.42 -23.89 8.83
CA LYS A 422 22.28 -23.15 9.41
C LYS A 422 21.37 -24.04 10.25
N THR A 423 20.99 -25.21 9.73
CA THR A 423 20.13 -26.17 10.42
C THR A 423 20.78 -26.70 11.70
N VAL A 424 22.09 -26.99 11.64
CA VAL A 424 22.89 -27.42 12.82
C VAL A 424 22.87 -26.34 13.90
N LEU A 425 23.00 -25.06 13.51
CA LEU A 425 22.92 -23.95 14.44
C LEU A 425 21.52 -23.83 15.07
N ILE A 426 20.45 -24.00 14.28
CA ILE A 426 19.06 -23.98 14.77
C ILE A 426 18.84 -25.09 15.80
N MET A 427 19.28 -26.31 15.52
CA MET A 427 19.12 -27.44 16.45
C MET A 427 19.89 -27.22 17.75
N GLU A 428 21.12 -26.70 17.67
CA GLU A 428 21.90 -26.39 18.87
C GLU A 428 21.24 -25.28 19.70
N LEU A 429 20.63 -24.27 19.06
CA LEU A 429 19.84 -23.25 19.76
C LEU A 429 18.62 -23.87 20.48
N ILE A 430 17.86 -24.73 19.81
CA ILE A 430 16.70 -25.42 20.41
C ILE A 430 17.14 -26.25 21.62
N ASN A 431 18.22 -27.02 21.48
CA ASN A 431 18.78 -27.88 22.51
C ASN A 431 19.27 -27.10 23.74
N ASN A 432 19.99 -25.99 23.54
CA ASN A 432 20.50 -25.16 24.64
C ASN A 432 19.37 -24.50 25.44
N ILE A 433 18.27 -24.13 24.78
CA ILE A 433 17.12 -23.50 25.43
C ILE A 433 16.28 -24.49 26.21
N ALA A 434 16.05 -25.66 25.62
CA ALA A 434 15.37 -26.76 26.29
C ALA A 434 16.05 -27.12 27.62
N LYS A 435 17.39 -27.04 27.67
CA LYS A 435 18.20 -27.34 28.85
C LYS A 435 18.31 -26.17 29.84
N ALA A 436 18.44 -24.94 29.35
CA ALA A 436 18.76 -23.78 30.20
C ALA A 436 17.53 -22.98 30.66
N TYR A 437 16.46 -22.91 29.85
CA TYR A 437 15.38 -21.91 30.05
C TYR A 437 13.97 -22.49 30.19
N GLY A 438 13.76 -23.81 30.10
CA GLY A 438 12.42 -24.41 30.23
C GLY A 438 11.39 -23.93 29.20
N GLY A 439 11.84 -23.19 28.18
CA GLY A 439 11.04 -22.64 27.10
C GLY A 439 10.71 -23.68 26.04
N VAL A 440 9.86 -23.28 25.10
CA VAL A 440 9.43 -24.10 23.96
C VAL A 440 9.85 -23.46 22.64
N SER A 441 9.96 -24.27 21.60
CA SER A 441 10.29 -23.82 20.25
C SER A 441 9.15 -24.13 19.29
N VAL A 442 8.96 -23.30 18.28
CA VAL A 442 8.08 -23.57 17.14
C VAL A 442 8.91 -23.42 15.88
N PHE A 443 8.83 -24.41 14.99
CA PHE A 443 9.57 -24.42 13.74
C PHE A 443 8.58 -24.37 12.57
N GLY A 444 8.62 -23.28 11.80
CA GLY A 444 7.87 -23.08 10.57
C GLY A 444 8.74 -23.32 9.34
N GLY A 445 8.59 -24.49 8.72
CA GLY A 445 9.25 -24.85 7.47
C GLY A 445 8.48 -24.32 6.26
N VAL A 446 8.83 -23.11 5.81
CA VAL A 446 8.22 -22.42 4.66
C VAL A 446 8.97 -22.77 3.37
N GLY A 447 8.31 -23.50 2.48
CA GLY A 447 8.85 -23.88 1.16
C GLY A 447 10.15 -24.66 1.26
N GLU A 448 10.28 -25.49 2.30
CA GLU A 448 11.44 -26.35 2.51
C GLU A 448 11.32 -27.67 1.78
N ARG A 449 12.46 -28.32 1.54
CA ARG A 449 12.47 -29.67 0.96
C ARG A 449 11.94 -30.67 1.98
N THR A 450 11.04 -31.56 1.55
CA THR A 450 10.49 -32.64 2.37
C THR A 450 11.59 -33.48 3.04
N ARG A 451 12.68 -33.77 2.31
CA ARG A 451 13.85 -34.48 2.84
C ARG A 451 14.49 -33.74 4.01
N GLU A 452 14.72 -32.44 3.88
CA GLU A 452 15.37 -31.62 4.92
C GLU A 452 14.49 -31.52 6.17
N GLY A 453 13.17 -31.42 6.00
CA GLY A 453 12.21 -31.49 7.11
C GLY A 453 12.19 -32.85 7.82
N ASN A 454 12.24 -33.95 7.06
CA ASN A 454 12.32 -35.30 7.63
C ASN A 454 13.63 -35.52 8.42
N ASP A 455 14.76 -35.12 7.84
CA ASP A 455 16.08 -35.26 8.49
C ASP A 455 16.11 -34.49 9.82
N LEU A 456 15.59 -33.25 9.82
CA LEU A 456 15.45 -32.43 11.02
C LEU A 456 14.56 -33.10 12.08
N TYR A 457 13.43 -33.68 11.66
CA TYR A 457 12.53 -34.39 12.57
C TYR A 457 13.18 -35.62 13.21
N MET A 458 13.93 -36.41 12.43
CA MET A 458 14.67 -37.56 12.96
C MET A 458 15.78 -37.12 13.91
N GLU A 459 16.52 -36.07 13.57
CA GLU A 459 17.57 -35.54 14.45
C GLU A 459 16.99 -34.98 15.78
N MET A 460 15.81 -34.35 15.74
CA MET A 460 15.09 -33.90 16.94
C MET A 460 14.62 -35.06 17.83
N LYS A 461 14.26 -36.20 17.21
CA LYS A 461 13.94 -37.44 17.94
C LYS A 461 15.17 -38.04 18.60
N GLU A 462 16.27 -38.16 17.86
CA GLU A 462 17.53 -38.74 18.35
C GLU A 462 18.17 -37.90 19.47
N SER A 463 18.12 -36.58 19.35
CA SER A 463 18.62 -35.63 20.35
C SER A 463 17.75 -35.49 21.61
N GLY A 464 16.55 -36.09 21.61
CA GLY A 464 15.61 -36.03 22.72
C GLY A 464 14.82 -34.70 22.84
N VAL A 465 14.88 -33.85 21.82
CA VAL A 465 14.04 -32.63 21.74
C VAL A 465 12.57 -33.00 21.55
N ILE A 466 12.30 -34.07 20.78
CA ILE A 466 10.99 -34.70 20.64
C ILE A 466 10.99 -36.02 21.41
N ASN A 467 10.18 -36.10 22.46
CA ASN A 467 10.04 -37.31 23.26
C ASN A 467 8.96 -38.21 22.65
N GLN A 468 9.39 -39.30 22.00
CA GLN A 468 8.49 -40.25 21.35
C GLN A 468 7.57 -41.01 22.32
N GLN A 469 8.03 -41.23 23.55
CA GLN A 469 7.28 -41.97 24.57
C GLN A 469 6.22 -41.09 25.23
N LYS A 470 6.50 -39.79 25.34
CA LYS A 470 5.60 -38.82 25.94
C LYS A 470 5.67 -37.48 25.20
N LEU A 471 4.83 -37.36 24.17
CA LEU A 471 4.81 -36.19 23.27
C LEU A 471 4.62 -34.87 24.03
N ALA A 472 3.82 -34.86 25.10
CA ALA A 472 3.59 -33.70 25.94
C ALA A 472 4.85 -33.13 26.63
N GLU A 473 5.93 -33.91 26.73
CA GLU A 473 7.22 -33.45 27.27
C GLU A 473 8.17 -32.90 26.21
N SER A 474 7.81 -33.04 24.92
CA SER A 474 8.58 -32.49 23.81
C SER A 474 8.69 -30.97 23.91
N LYS A 475 9.75 -30.41 23.34
CA LYS A 475 10.06 -28.98 23.45
C LYS A 475 9.85 -28.20 22.16
N VAL A 476 9.37 -28.86 21.10
CA VAL A 476 9.19 -28.25 19.79
C VAL A 476 7.85 -28.62 19.18
N ALA A 477 7.19 -27.68 18.52
CA ALA A 477 6.09 -27.94 17.59
C ALA A 477 6.56 -27.65 16.15
N LEU A 478 6.23 -28.53 15.21
CA LEU A 478 6.67 -28.45 13.81
C LEU A 478 5.48 -28.10 12.91
N VAL A 479 5.64 -27.07 12.07
CA VAL A 479 4.66 -26.68 11.06
C VAL A 479 5.37 -26.64 9.71
N TYR A 480 4.93 -27.44 8.75
CA TYR A 480 5.53 -27.50 7.41
C TYR A 480 4.53 -27.07 6.33
N GLY A 481 5.06 -26.32 5.37
CA GLY A 481 4.42 -25.98 4.11
C GLY A 481 5.46 -26.16 3.03
N GLN A 482 5.52 -27.36 2.46
CA GLN A 482 6.68 -27.83 1.69
C GLN A 482 6.74 -27.25 0.27
N MET A 483 7.85 -27.46 -0.44
CA MET A 483 8.01 -26.97 -1.83
C MET A 483 6.96 -27.53 -2.82
N ASN A 484 6.44 -28.72 -2.56
CA ASN A 484 5.41 -29.36 -3.38
C ASN A 484 4.00 -28.81 -3.10
N GLU A 485 3.81 -28.01 -2.07
CA GLU A 485 2.52 -27.41 -1.75
C GLU A 485 2.28 -26.12 -2.57
N PRO A 486 1.00 -25.79 -2.86
CA PRO A 486 0.65 -24.61 -3.63
C PRO A 486 1.15 -23.33 -2.93
N PRO A 487 1.34 -22.23 -3.70
CA PRO A 487 1.86 -20.99 -3.15
C PRO A 487 0.96 -20.40 -2.05
N GLY A 488 -0.35 -20.67 -2.04
CA GLY A 488 -1.25 -20.30 -0.94
C GLY A 488 -0.82 -20.86 0.41
N ALA A 489 -0.51 -22.16 0.46
CA ALA A 489 -0.05 -22.84 1.68
C ALA A 489 1.30 -22.28 2.14
N ARG A 490 2.27 -22.16 1.23
CA ARG A 490 3.59 -21.59 1.52
C ARG A 490 3.52 -20.15 2.02
N MET A 491 2.58 -19.35 1.52
CA MET A 491 2.36 -17.97 1.97
C MET A 491 1.69 -17.88 3.35
N ARG A 492 1.08 -18.94 3.89
CA ARG A 492 0.34 -18.93 5.16
C ARG A 492 0.96 -19.78 6.27
N VAL A 493 1.83 -20.73 5.93
CA VAL A 493 2.45 -21.62 6.92
C VAL A 493 3.26 -20.85 7.98
N GLY A 494 3.92 -19.74 7.59
CA GLY A 494 4.62 -18.87 8.53
C GLY A 494 3.70 -18.27 9.61
N LEU A 495 2.47 -17.88 9.23
CA LEU A 495 1.46 -17.36 10.16
C LEU A 495 0.90 -18.46 11.07
N THR A 496 0.81 -19.68 10.57
CA THR A 496 0.41 -20.86 11.37
C THR A 496 1.42 -21.14 12.47
N ALA A 497 2.71 -21.16 12.12
CA ALA A 497 3.79 -21.30 13.11
C ALA A 497 3.80 -20.15 14.11
N LEU A 498 3.64 -18.90 13.63
CA LEU A 498 3.54 -17.74 14.49
C LEU A 498 2.37 -17.85 15.48
N THR A 499 1.20 -18.28 15.02
CA THR A 499 -0.02 -18.44 15.82
C THR A 499 0.16 -19.42 16.98
N MET A 500 0.86 -20.54 16.75
CA MET A 500 1.22 -21.48 17.82
C MET A 500 2.24 -20.88 18.79
N ALA A 501 3.25 -20.15 18.29
CA ALA A 501 4.24 -19.47 19.12
C ALA A 501 3.62 -18.36 20.00
N GLU A 502 2.69 -17.59 19.44
CA GLU A 502 1.96 -16.55 20.16
C GLU A 502 1.12 -17.11 21.30
N TYR A 503 0.53 -18.30 21.13
CA TYR A 503 -0.20 -18.94 22.22
C TYR A 503 0.73 -19.23 23.42
N PHE A 504 1.91 -19.78 23.17
CA PHE A 504 2.89 -20.03 24.22
C PHE A 504 3.42 -18.73 24.87
N ARG A 505 3.55 -17.65 24.09
CA ARG A 505 3.92 -16.32 24.58
C ARG A 505 2.83 -15.68 25.45
N ASP A 506 1.60 -15.63 24.95
CA ASP A 506 0.53 -14.81 25.53
C ASP A 506 -0.24 -15.54 26.64
N VAL A 507 -0.51 -16.84 26.43
CA VAL A 507 -1.29 -17.67 27.36
C VAL A 507 -0.39 -18.38 28.35
N ASN A 508 0.63 -19.09 27.87
CA ASN A 508 1.54 -19.82 28.77
C ASN A 508 2.61 -18.91 29.41
N ARG A 509 2.83 -17.70 28.90
CA ARG A 509 3.82 -16.73 29.40
C ARG A 509 5.24 -17.30 29.48
N GLN A 510 5.61 -18.07 28.47
CA GLN A 510 6.93 -18.70 28.37
C GLN A 510 7.78 -17.98 27.33
N ASP A 511 9.11 -18.14 27.45
CA ASP A 511 10.02 -17.77 26.38
C ASP A 511 9.87 -18.77 25.24
N VAL A 512 9.65 -18.23 24.04
CA VAL A 512 9.41 -19.02 22.83
C VAL A 512 10.46 -18.64 21.79
N LEU A 513 11.08 -19.64 21.18
CA LEU A 513 11.77 -19.43 19.91
C LEU A 513 10.89 -19.82 18.74
N LEU A 514 10.72 -18.88 17.82
CA LEU A 514 10.13 -19.15 16.52
C LEU A 514 11.23 -19.20 15.47
N PHE A 515 11.33 -20.32 14.77
CA PHE A 515 12.19 -20.48 13.61
C PHE A 515 11.34 -20.44 12.34
N ILE A 516 11.70 -19.58 11.39
CA ILE A 516 11.08 -19.55 10.06
C ILE A 516 12.17 -19.85 9.04
N ASP A 517 12.18 -21.07 8.54
CA ASP A 517 13.08 -21.50 7.45
C ASP A 517 12.22 -21.89 6.26
N ASN A 518 12.14 -21.16 5.16
CA ASN A 518 12.88 -19.95 4.83
C ASN A 518 11.97 -18.75 4.58
N ILE A 519 12.26 -17.63 5.24
CA ILE A 519 11.53 -16.37 5.06
C ILE A 519 11.53 -15.87 3.60
N PHE A 520 12.56 -16.18 2.81
CA PHE A 520 12.59 -15.86 1.39
C PHE A 520 11.52 -16.64 0.60
N ARG A 521 11.22 -17.88 0.98
CA ARG A 521 10.19 -18.70 0.33
C ARG A 521 8.78 -18.18 0.60
N PHE A 522 8.55 -17.54 1.75
CA PHE A 522 7.32 -16.79 2.01
C PHE A 522 7.14 -15.65 0.99
N VAL A 523 8.21 -14.87 0.74
CA VAL A 523 8.19 -13.78 -0.25
C VAL A 523 7.91 -14.30 -1.65
N GLN A 524 8.61 -15.37 -2.05
CA GLN A 524 8.44 -15.98 -3.36
C GLN A 524 6.99 -16.46 -3.57
N ALA A 525 6.42 -17.15 -2.57
CA ALA A 525 5.02 -17.56 -2.60
C ALA A 525 4.07 -16.36 -2.71
N GLY A 526 4.33 -15.27 -1.99
CA GLY A 526 3.57 -14.02 -2.10
C GLY A 526 3.64 -13.38 -3.50
N SER A 527 4.80 -13.43 -4.16
CA SER A 527 4.96 -12.97 -5.54
C SER A 527 4.15 -13.81 -6.53
N GLU A 528 4.19 -15.14 -6.39
CA GLU A 528 3.40 -16.08 -7.20
C GLU A 528 1.88 -15.82 -7.02
N VAL A 529 1.40 -15.70 -5.78
CA VAL A 529 0.00 -15.38 -5.48
C VAL A 529 -0.39 -14.01 -6.04
N SER A 530 0.45 -12.99 -5.87
CA SER A 530 0.17 -11.63 -6.35
C SER A 530 -0.01 -11.56 -7.87
N ALA A 531 0.83 -12.29 -8.62
CA ALA A 531 0.70 -12.39 -10.07
C ALA A 531 -0.64 -13.03 -10.47
N LEU A 532 -1.02 -14.12 -9.81
CA LEU A 532 -2.29 -14.82 -10.06
C LEU A 532 -3.52 -14.00 -9.66
N LEU A 533 -3.40 -13.13 -8.67
CA LEU A 533 -4.44 -12.17 -8.29
C LEU A 533 -4.60 -11.02 -9.29
N GLY A 534 -3.71 -10.89 -10.29
CA GLY A 534 -3.74 -9.83 -11.30
C GLY A 534 -3.19 -8.49 -10.82
N ARG A 535 -2.37 -8.48 -9.76
CA ARG A 535 -1.71 -7.25 -9.28
C ARG A 535 -0.52 -6.94 -10.19
N MET A 536 -0.31 -5.65 -10.50
CA MET A 536 0.90 -5.23 -11.21
C MET A 536 2.15 -5.52 -10.35
N PRO A 537 3.20 -6.14 -10.91
CA PRO A 537 4.42 -6.41 -10.18
C PRO A 537 5.19 -5.12 -9.87
N SER A 538 5.92 -5.13 -8.76
CA SER A 538 6.87 -4.10 -8.36
C SER A 538 8.27 -4.40 -8.90
N ALA A 539 9.29 -3.70 -8.40
CA ALA A 539 10.69 -3.91 -8.76
C ALA A 539 11.08 -5.39 -8.64
N VAL A 540 11.84 -5.89 -9.63
CA VAL A 540 12.36 -7.27 -9.69
C VAL A 540 11.25 -8.34 -9.75
N GLY A 541 9.99 -7.96 -9.99
CA GLY A 541 8.87 -8.90 -10.12
C GLY A 541 8.18 -9.26 -8.80
N TYR A 542 8.54 -8.62 -7.68
CA TYR A 542 7.88 -8.84 -6.40
C TYR A 542 6.47 -8.27 -6.35
N GLN A 543 5.66 -8.72 -5.39
CA GLN A 543 4.35 -8.16 -5.14
C GLN A 543 4.43 -6.68 -4.67
N PRO A 544 3.47 -5.82 -5.04
CA PRO A 544 3.42 -4.44 -4.55
C PRO A 544 3.15 -4.36 -3.03
N THR A 545 2.61 -5.43 -2.45
CA THR A 545 2.29 -5.58 -1.02
C THR A 545 3.42 -6.22 -0.21
N LEU A 546 4.64 -6.31 -0.74
CA LEU A 546 5.74 -7.02 -0.09
C LEU A 546 6.05 -6.46 1.30
N SER A 547 6.10 -5.14 1.42
CA SER A 547 6.38 -4.47 2.70
C SER A 547 5.30 -4.73 3.73
N THR A 548 4.02 -4.70 3.35
CA THR A 548 2.91 -4.93 4.26
C THR A 548 2.81 -6.40 4.65
N GLU A 549 2.92 -7.34 3.71
CA GLU A 549 2.86 -8.78 4.01
C GLU A 549 4.04 -9.25 4.87
N MET A 550 5.25 -8.73 4.60
CA MET A 550 6.41 -8.99 5.46
C MET A 550 6.25 -8.32 6.83
N GLY A 551 5.70 -7.11 6.84
CA GLY A 551 5.31 -6.38 8.05
C GLY A 551 4.40 -7.24 8.90
N SER A 552 3.26 -7.68 8.37
CA SER A 552 2.28 -8.48 9.12
C SER A 552 2.80 -9.85 9.58
N LEU A 553 3.88 -10.39 9.01
CA LEU A 553 4.51 -11.61 9.54
C LEU A 553 5.51 -11.29 10.66
N GLN A 554 6.33 -10.25 10.49
CA GLN A 554 7.38 -9.89 11.45
C GLN A 554 6.88 -9.04 12.62
N GLU A 555 5.90 -8.19 12.37
CA GLU A 555 5.20 -7.25 13.24
C GLU A 555 3.73 -7.32 12.82
N PRO A 556 2.98 -8.37 13.21
CA PRO A 556 1.57 -8.52 12.84
C PRO A 556 0.87 -7.18 12.95
N ASP A 557 0.09 -6.73 11.98
CA ASP A 557 -0.29 -5.31 11.97
C ASP A 557 -0.83 -4.86 13.33
N SER A 558 -0.21 -3.86 13.97
CA SER A 558 -0.90 -3.11 15.02
C SER A 558 -2.07 -2.49 14.28
N GLY A 559 -3.24 -3.13 14.34
CA GLY A 559 -4.37 -2.82 13.46
C GLY A 559 -4.46 -1.32 13.32
N ASN A 560 -4.55 -0.84 12.06
CA ASN A 560 -4.46 0.58 11.72
C ASN A 560 -5.09 1.41 12.84
N PRO A 561 -4.38 2.43 13.38
CA PRO A 561 -4.91 3.23 14.46
C PRO A 561 -6.35 3.57 14.10
N PRO A 562 -7.33 3.29 15.00
CA PRO A 562 -8.74 3.31 14.63
C PRO A 562 -9.03 4.64 13.95
N VAL A 563 -9.36 4.56 12.66
CA VAL A 563 -9.59 5.74 11.84
C VAL A 563 -11.01 6.20 12.14
N TYR A 564 -11.13 7.37 12.75
CA TYR A 564 -12.40 8.04 12.96
C TYR A 564 -12.56 9.06 11.82
N PRO A 565 -13.30 8.74 10.75
CA PRO A 565 -13.54 9.70 9.68
C PRO A 565 -14.41 10.83 10.23
N VAL A 566 -13.80 11.98 10.47
CA VAL A 566 -14.47 13.19 10.94
C VAL A 566 -14.33 14.25 9.86
N GLY A 567 -15.46 14.71 9.32
CA GLY A 567 -15.52 15.76 8.32
C GLY A 567 -16.87 15.84 7.59
N PRO A 568 -17.04 16.78 6.66
CA PRO A 568 -16.05 17.77 6.21
C PRO A 568 -15.87 18.97 7.17
N LEU A 569 -14.67 19.13 7.76
CA LEU A 569 -14.38 20.16 8.78
C LEU A 569 -14.24 21.57 8.19
N THR A 570 -15.37 22.20 7.86
CA THR A 570 -15.42 23.61 7.45
C THR A 570 -15.93 24.48 8.60
N LYS A 571 -15.42 25.71 8.74
CA LYS A 571 -16.06 26.70 9.63
C LYS A 571 -17.43 27.04 9.06
N ILE A 572 -18.47 26.36 9.55
CA ILE A 572 -19.86 26.74 9.30
C ILE A 572 -20.08 28.01 10.11
N SER A 573 -19.83 29.17 9.50
CA SER A 573 -20.25 30.45 10.08
C SER A 573 -21.77 30.43 10.21
N ASP A 574 -22.22 30.45 11.46
CA ASP A 574 -23.63 30.51 11.83
C ASP A 574 -24.19 31.88 11.36
N PRO A 575 -25.18 31.92 10.44
CA PRO A 575 -25.69 33.19 9.90
C PRO A 575 -26.23 34.13 10.99
N GLY A 576 -26.60 33.59 12.15
CA GLY A 576 -27.20 34.32 13.28
C GLY A 576 -26.23 34.86 14.33
N ARG A 577 -24.91 34.58 14.27
CA ARG A 577 -23.92 35.10 15.22
C ARG A 577 -22.94 36.08 14.57
N VAL A 578 -23.46 37.17 14.02
CA VAL A 578 -22.67 38.39 13.82
C VAL A 578 -23.17 39.42 14.83
N ASN A 579 -22.69 39.30 16.07
CA ASN A 579 -22.79 40.38 17.04
C ASN A 579 -21.84 41.50 16.58
N GLY A 580 -22.40 42.59 16.07
CA GLY A 580 -21.68 43.84 15.79
C GLY A 580 -21.97 44.39 14.40
N ALA A 581 -22.94 45.29 14.33
CA ALA A 581 -23.23 46.13 13.16
C ALA A 581 -22.13 47.19 12.94
N ALA A 582 -20.90 46.77 12.66
CA ALA A 582 -19.81 47.65 12.26
C ALA A 582 -18.99 46.99 11.13
N ASN A 583 -19.15 47.52 9.91
CA ASN A 583 -18.48 47.15 8.65
C ASN A 583 -18.78 45.74 8.11
N ARG A 584 -19.92 45.60 7.41
CA ARG A 584 -20.12 44.49 6.46
C ARG A 584 -19.06 44.58 5.34
N CYS A 585 -18.58 43.44 4.87
CA CYS A 585 -17.55 43.40 3.81
C CYS A 585 -18.12 43.99 2.51
N PRO A 586 -17.43 44.93 1.83
CA PRO A 586 -17.90 45.54 0.58
C PRO A 586 -18.24 44.54 -0.53
N ILE A 587 -17.58 43.37 -0.52
CA ILE A 587 -17.84 42.28 -1.45
C ILE A 587 -19.25 41.70 -1.25
N LEU A 588 -19.69 41.55 0.01
CA LEU A 588 -21.03 41.04 0.32
C LEU A 588 -22.11 42.07 -0.08
N GLU A 589 -21.87 43.36 0.14
CA GLU A 589 -22.80 44.42 -0.29
C GLU A 589 -22.95 44.48 -1.82
N TRP A 590 -21.87 44.17 -2.55
CA TRP A 590 -21.94 44.02 -4.00
C TRP A 590 -22.75 42.78 -4.40
N LEU A 591 -22.52 41.64 -3.72
CA LEU A 591 -23.24 40.37 -3.95
C LEU A 591 -24.74 40.47 -3.64
N ASP A 592 -25.13 41.23 -2.62
CA ASP A 592 -26.54 41.49 -2.26
C ASP A 592 -27.34 42.11 -3.42
N LYS A 593 -26.68 42.81 -4.35
CA LYS A 593 -27.30 43.47 -5.51
C LYS A 593 -27.39 42.57 -6.76
N GLN A 594 -26.89 41.34 -6.68
CA GLN A 594 -26.78 40.43 -7.82
C GLN A 594 -27.94 39.42 -7.82
N PRO A 595 -28.39 38.95 -9.01
CA PRO A 595 -29.34 37.85 -9.10
C PRO A 595 -28.84 36.55 -8.44
N ARG A 596 -29.78 35.67 -8.08
CA ARG A 596 -29.47 34.37 -7.49
C ARG A 596 -28.67 33.50 -8.47
N ALA A 597 -27.61 32.85 -7.98
CA ALA A 597 -26.75 31.95 -8.73
C ALA A 597 -26.21 32.50 -10.08
N SER A 598 -26.00 33.82 -10.18
CA SER A 598 -25.49 34.47 -11.39
C SER A 598 -24.00 34.85 -11.34
N VAL A 599 -23.36 34.72 -10.18
CA VAL A 599 -21.98 35.19 -9.96
C VAL A 599 -20.99 34.01 -9.94
N VAL A 600 -19.89 34.13 -10.66
CA VAL A 600 -18.73 33.23 -10.54
C VAL A 600 -17.70 33.82 -9.60
N TYR A 601 -17.36 33.09 -8.55
CA TYR A 601 -16.23 33.42 -7.68
C TYR A 601 -14.95 32.80 -8.25
N VAL A 602 -13.87 33.56 -8.34
CA VAL A 602 -12.59 33.13 -8.92
C VAL A 602 -11.48 33.34 -7.89
N SER A 603 -10.86 32.24 -7.44
CA SER A 603 -9.76 32.29 -6.47
C SER A 603 -8.82 31.10 -6.58
N PHE A 604 -7.52 31.42 -6.67
CA PHE A 604 -6.43 30.45 -6.75
C PHE A 604 -5.65 30.28 -5.43
N GLY A 605 -6.24 30.71 -4.32
CA GLY A 605 -5.70 30.50 -2.98
C GLY A 605 -4.51 31.40 -2.60
N SER A 606 -3.93 31.16 -1.42
CA SER A 606 -2.87 31.99 -0.84
C SER A 606 -1.54 31.91 -1.59
N GLY A 607 -1.25 30.78 -2.26
CA GLY A 607 0.03 30.52 -2.93
C GLY A 607 -0.06 30.28 -4.44
N GLY A 608 -1.20 30.57 -5.10
CA GLY A 608 -1.34 30.44 -6.54
C GLY A 608 -1.06 31.75 -7.27
N THR A 609 0.01 31.82 -8.07
CA THR A 609 0.29 32.93 -8.99
C THR A 609 0.43 32.43 -10.42
N HIS A 610 0.00 33.26 -11.38
CA HIS A 610 0.03 32.95 -12.81
C HIS A 610 1.14 33.76 -13.51
N THR A 611 1.52 33.34 -14.71
CA THR A 611 2.31 34.19 -15.62
C THR A 611 1.51 35.41 -16.05
N GLN A 612 2.18 36.48 -16.48
CA GLN A 612 1.51 37.67 -17.01
C GLN A 612 0.60 37.32 -18.20
N LYS A 613 1.05 36.37 -19.04
CA LYS A 613 0.29 35.88 -20.20
C LYS A 613 -1.02 35.23 -19.76
N GLN A 614 -0.98 34.27 -18.83
CA GLN A 614 -2.18 33.59 -18.35
C GLN A 614 -3.10 34.53 -17.55
N PHE A 615 -2.53 35.47 -16.77
CA PHE A 615 -3.28 36.49 -16.05
C PHE A 615 -4.11 37.37 -17.00
N THR A 616 -3.51 37.76 -18.13
CA THR A 616 -4.18 38.55 -19.19
C THR A 616 -5.31 37.75 -19.85
N GLU A 617 -5.09 36.48 -20.17
CA GLU A 617 -6.13 35.60 -20.73
C GLU A 617 -7.30 35.38 -19.76
N ILE A 618 -7.05 35.24 -18.45
CA ILE A 618 -8.10 35.14 -17.43
C ILE A 618 -8.96 36.40 -17.41
N ALA A 619 -8.34 37.59 -17.40
CA ALA A 619 -9.07 38.86 -17.45
C ALA A 619 -9.94 38.94 -18.71
N ASN A 620 -9.35 38.71 -19.88
CA ASN A 620 -10.08 38.75 -21.16
C ASN A 620 -11.20 37.70 -21.24
N GLY A 621 -10.98 36.50 -20.68
CA GLY A 621 -11.98 35.43 -20.64
C GLY A 621 -13.15 35.74 -19.72
N LEU A 622 -12.89 36.34 -18.56
CA LEU A 622 -13.93 36.84 -17.66
C LEU A 622 -14.79 37.91 -18.34
N GLU A 623 -14.16 38.85 -19.04
CA GLU A 623 -14.86 39.88 -19.83
C GLU A 623 -15.70 39.25 -20.95
N ALA A 624 -15.12 38.36 -21.75
CA ALA A 624 -15.79 37.67 -22.86
C ALA A 624 -16.92 36.71 -22.41
N SER A 625 -16.86 36.24 -21.16
CA SER A 625 -17.90 35.38 -20.59
C SER A 625 -19.24 36.11 -20.45
N GLY A 626 -19.23 37.45 -20.28
CA GLY A 626 -20.40 38.25 -19.95
C GLY A 626 -21.08 37.88 -18.63
N GLN A 627 -20.49 36.98 -17.83
CA GLN A 627 -21.02 36.58 -16.53
C GLN A 627 -20.58 37.56 -15.44
N ARG A 628 -21.40 37.68 -14.39
CA ARG A 628 -21.00 38.44 -13.21
C ARG A 628 -19.91 37.68 -12.46
N PHE A 629 -18.88 38.35 -11.98
CA PHE A 629 -17.77 37.67 -11.30
C PHE A 629 -17.21 38.43 -10.10
N VAL A 630 -16.65 37.68 -9.15
CA VAL A 630 -15.78 38.21 -8.09
C VAL A 630 -14.43 37.53 -8.25
N TRP A 631 -13.38 38.29 -8.56
CA TRP A 631 -12.05 37.75 -8.79
C TRP A 631 -11.04 38.26 -7.77
N VAL A 632 -10.47 37.33 -7.00
CA VAL A 632 -9.35 37.62 -6.10
C VAL A 632 -8.06 37.56 -6.91
N VAL A 633 -7.46 38.73 -7.16
CA VAL A 633 -6.26 38.87 -7.97
C VAL A 633 -4.99 38.89 -7.12
N LYS A 634 -3.92 38.39 -7.73
CA LYS A 634 -2.56 38.41 -7.20
C LYS A 634 -1.60 38.84 -8.29
N CYS A 635 -0.49 39.46 -7.88
CA CYS A 635 0.56 39.84 -8.80
C CYS A 635 1.06 38.62 -9.59
N PRO A 636 1.09 38.69 -10.93
CA PRO A 636 1.67 37.64 -11.75
C PRO A 636 3.17 37.53 -11.52
N ASN A 637 3.73 36.35 -11.78
CA ASN A 637 5.16 36.09 -11.65
C ASN A 637 5.64 35.15 -12.76
N ASP A 638 6.45 35.67 -13.68
CA ASP A 638 6.96 34.92 -14.83
C ASP A 638 8.17 34.02 -14.49
N ALA A 639 8.90 34.32 -13.41
CA ALA A 639 10.04 33.51 -12.96
C ALA A 639 9.61 32.26 -12.16
N ALA A 640 8.39 32.29 -11.60
CA ALA A 640 7.94 31.33 -10.60
C ALA A 640 6.45 30.96 -10.81
N SER A 641 6.04 30.75 -12.06
CA SER A 641 4.71 30.21 -12.35
C SER A 641 4.54 28.89 -11.59
N ASN A 642 3.53 28.80 -10.70
CA ASN A 642 3.31 27.68 -9.76
C ASN A 642 4.27 27.57 -8.55
N ALA A 643 5.02 28.60 -8.18
CA ALA A 643 5.90 28.52 -7.01
C ALA A 643 5.13 28.40 -5.69
N ALA A 644 5.33 27.28 -4.99
CA ALA A 644 4.80 27.05 -3.66
C ALA A 644 5.53 27.94 -2.63
N TYR A 645 4.73 28.49 -1.70
CA TYR A 645 5.07 28.86 -0.32
C TYR A 645 6.43 29.57 -0.09
N PHE A 646 6.37 30.88 0.21
CA PHE A 646 7.36 31.71 0.93
C PHE A 646 8.23 32.75 0.17
N SER A 647 8.18 32.90 -1.15
CA SER A 647 9.21 33.72 -1.83
C SER A 647 8.86 35.14 -2.28
N VAL A 648 7.61 35.64 -2.20
CA VAL A 648 7.34 36.98 -2.77
C VAL A 648 6.37 37.80 -1.92
N GLN A 649 6.92 38.66 -1.05
CA GLN A 649 6.26 39.91 -0.71
C GLN A 649 6.32 40.80 -1.96
N SER A 650 5.31 40.68 -2.83
CA SER A 650 5.18 41.60 -3.95
C SER A 650 4.67 42.93 -3.38
N LEU A 651 5.56 43.92 -3.28
CA LEU A 651 5.26 45.30 -2.88
C LEU A 651 4.47 46.09 -3.95
N THR A 652 3.99 45.42 -5.01
CA THR A 652 3.34 46.03 -6.18
C THR A 652 1.85 45.73 -6.20
N ASN A 653 1.04 46.66 -6.71
CA ASN A 653 -0.41 46.56 -6.71
C ASN A 653 -0.90 45.60 -7.82
N PRO A 654 -1.67 44.54 -7.53
CA PRO A 654 -2.19 43.60 -8.54
C PRO A 654 -2.99 44.26 -9.67
N PHE A 655 -3.61 45.42 -9.42
CA PHE A 655 -4.39 46.15 -10.41
C PHE A 655 -3.55 46.70 -11.57
N ASP A 656 -2.25 46.93 -11.37
CA ASP A 656 -1.35 47.48 -12.39
C ASP A 656 -1.09 46.51 -13.55
N PHE A 657 -1.34 45.22 -13.32
CA PHE A 657 -1.11 44.15 -14.30
C PHE A 657 -2.37 43.79 -15.13
N LEU A 658 -3.51 44.41 -14.83
CA LEU A 658 -4.74 44.20 -15.58
C LEU A 658 -4.65 44.82 -16.98
N PRO A 659 -5.36 44.26 -17.98
CA PRO A 659 -5.46 44.87 -19.30
C PRO A 659 -5.96 46.33 -19.20
N LYS A 660 -5.40 47.22 -20.01
CA LYS A 660 -5.76 48.65 -20.00
C LYS A 660 -7.28 48.81 -20.17
N GLY A 661 -7.91 49.59 -19.29
CA GLY A 661 -9.35 49.85 -19.30
C GLY A 661 -10.25 48.69 -18.81
N PHE A 662 -9.69 47.57 -18.34
CA PHE A 662 -10.47 46.42 -17.86
C PHE A 662 -11.47 46.82 -16.77
N GLY A 663 -11.01 47.54 -15.74
CA GLY A 663 -11.88 47.95 -14.63
C GLY A 663 -13.05 48.85 -15.03
N GLU A 664 -12.91 49.64 -16.10
CA GLU A 664 -14.02 50.46 -16.62
C GLU A 664 -15.01 49.61 -17.42
N ARG A 665 -14.50 48.72 -18.29
CA ARG A 665 -15.34 47.85 -19.12
C ARG A 665 -16.12 46.82 -18.32
N THR A 666 -15.56 46.32 -17.22
CA THR A 666 -16.20 45.31 -16.37
C THR A 666 -16.90 45.90 -15.15
N LYS A 667 -17.00 47.22 -15.00
CA LYS A 667 -17.50 47.88 -13.78
C LYS A 667 -18.90 47.42 -13.34
N GLU A 668 -19.76 47.10 -14.30
CA GLU A 668 -21.13 46.62 -14.04
C GLU A 668 -21.24 45.09 -13.89
N LEU A 669 -20.21 44.35 -14.32
CA LEU A 669 -20.21 42.89 -14.37
C LEU A 669 -19.37 42.26 -13.26
N GLY A 670 -18.23 42.84 -12.92
CA GLY A 670 -17.22 42.17 -12.10
C GLY A 670 -16.66 43.04 -10.98
N LEU A 671 -16.36 42.39 -9.85
CA LEU A 671 -15.62 42.97 -8.74
C LEU A 671 -14.25 42.30 -8.63
N VAL A 672 -13.19 43.09 -8.75
CA VAL A 672 -11.81 42.62 -8.58
C VAL A 672 -11.30 43.01 -7.20
N VAL A 673 -10.77 42.04 -6.47
CA VAL A 673 -10.36 42.19 -5.06
C VAL A 673 -8.87 41.86 -4.93
N PRO A 674 -8.05 42.72 -4.30
CA PRO A 674 -6.64 42.43 -4.10
C PRO A 674 -6.44 41.44 -2.94
N ASP A 675 -5.56 40.46 -3.15
CA ASP A 675 -4.94 39.55 -2.16
C ASP A 675 -5.86 38.61 -1.35
N TRP A 676 -6.90 39.13 -0.71
CA TRP A 676 -7.69 38.41 0.28
C TRP A 676 -9.19 38.72 0.17
N ALA A 677 -10.01 37.67 0.29
CA ALA A 677 -11.46 37.76 0.38
C ALA A 677 -12.02 36.72 1.37
N PRO A 678 -13.16 37.00 2.04
CA PRO A 678 -13.78 36.06 2.97
C PRO A 678 -14.50 34.93 2.20
N GLN A 679 -13.72 34.00 1.64
CA GLN A 679 -14.18 32.94 0.73
C GLN A 679 -15.40 32.16 1.26
N SER A 680 -15.36 31.70 2.51
CA SER A 680 -16.49 30.96 3.10
C SER A 680 -17.80 31.78 3.11
N GLN A 681 -17.73 33.10 3.34
CA GLN A 681 -18.90 33.97 3.32
C GLN A 681 -19.40 34.20 1.89
N ILE A 682 -18.48 34.38 0.93
CA ILE A 682 -18.81 34.53 -0.49
C ILE A 682 -19.51 33.27 -1.01
N LEU A 683 -18.94 32.09 -0.77
CA LEU A 683 -19.51 30.80 -1.18
C LEU A 683 -20.84 30.49 -0.48
N SER A 684 -21.12 31.11 0.67
CA SER A 684 -22.41 30.97 1.36
C SER A 684 -23.49 31.88 0.79
N HIS A 685 -23.14 32.84 -0.06
CA HIS A 685 -24.07 33.84 -0.57
C HIS A 685 -24.89 33.29 -1.74
N ASP A 686 -26.21 33.52 -1.73
CA ASP A 686 -27.15 32.97 -2.72
C ASP A 686 -26.90 33.45 -4.17
N ALA A 687 -26.22 34.58 -4.34
CA ALA A 687 -25.83 35.09 -5.66
C ALA A 687 -24.74 34.26 -6.35
N VAL A 688 -23.94 33.48 -5.60
CA VAL A 688 -22.83 32.71 -6.16
C VAL A 688 -23.35 31.43 -6.81
N GLY A 689 -23.16 31.33 -8.13
CA GLY A 689 -23.60 30.21 -8.96
C GLY A 689 -22.48 29.25 -9.37
N GLY A 690 -21.22 29.65 -9.24
CA GLY A 690 -20.06 28.83 -9.58
C GLY A 690 -18.78 29.30 -8.92
N PHE A 691 -17.82 28.39 -8.77
CA PHE A 691 -16.54 28.65 -8.13
C PHE A 691 -15.37 28.10 -8.95
N LEU A 692 -14.56 28.99 -9.52
CA LEU A 692 -13.29 28.65 -10.16
C LEU A 692 -12.19 28.59 -9.12
N THR A 693 -11.58 27.41 -8.98
CA THR A 693 -10.62 27.14 -7.92
C THR A 693 -9.40 26.35 -8.39
N HIS A 694 -8.27 26.60 -7.73
CA HIS A 694 -7.02 25.83 -7.86
C HIS A 694 -7.09 24.38 -7.34
N CYS A 695 -8.26 23.91 -6.90
CA CYS A 695 -8.47 22.54 -6.39
C CYS A 695 -7.69 22.20 -5.11
N GLY A 696 -7.36 23.19 -4.28
CA GLY A 696 -6.88 22.94 -2.92
C GLY A 696 -7.97 22.32 -2.05
N TRP A 697 -7.61 21.39 -1.16
CA TRP A 697 -8.58 20.57 -0.42
C TRP A 697 -9.63 21.38 0.36
N ASN A 698 -9.19 22.41 1.11
CA ASN A 698 -10.11 23.28 1.85
C ASN A 698 -11.08 24.02 0.92
N SER A 699 -10.60 24.47 -0.23
CA SER A 699 -11.39 25.19 -1.22
C SER A 699 -12.50 24.31 -1.79
N ILE A 700 -12.16 23.04 -2.07
CA ILE A 700 -13.12 22.04 -2.53
C ILE A 700 -14.17 21.78 -1.46
N LEU A 701 -13.76 21.53 -0.22
CA LEU A 701 -14.68 21.28 0.89
C LEU A 701 -15.64 22.45 1.12
N GLU A 702 -15.15 23.68 1.09
CA GLU A 702 -15.99 24.87 1.22
C GLU A 702 -17.01 24.98 0.08
N GLY A 703 -16.61 24.73 -1.17
CA GLY A 703 -17.53 24.71 -2.31
C GLY A 703 -18.61 23.62 -2.18
N VAL A 704 -18.19 22.39 -1.83
CA VAL A 704 -19.08 21.24 -1.69
C VAL A 704 -20.08 21.41 -0.54
N VAL A 705 -19.63 21.86 0.63
CA VAL A 705 -20.51 22.09 1.79
C VAL A 705 -21.53 23.19 1.52
N ARG A 706 -21.22 24.18 0.67
CA ARG A 706 -22.16 25.22 0.27
C ARG A 706 -23.02 24.86 -0.94
N GLY A 707 -22.64 23.81 -1.67
CA GLY A 707 -23.33 23.33 -2.85
C GLY A 707 -23.08 24.19 -4.09
N VAL A 708 -21.88 24.78 -4.19
CA VAL A 708 -21.49 25.64 -5.31
C VAL A 708 -20.71 24.81 -6.34
N PRO A 709 -21.20 24.67 -7.59
CA PRO A 709 -20.49 23.99 -8.68
C PRO A 709 -19.08 24.53 -8.92
N LEU A 710 -18.15 23.66 -9.32
CA LEU A 710 -16.73 24.03 -9.43
C LEU A 710 -16.25 24.12 -10.88
N ILE A 711 -15.31 25.03 -11.14
CA ILE A 711 -14.39 24.94 -12.27
C ILE A 711 -13.03 24.54 -11.68
N ALA A 712 -12.59 23.34 -12.02
CA ALA A 712 -11.38 22.72 -11.50
C ALA A 712 -10.15 23.12 -12.31
N TRP A 713 -9.32 24.00 -11.75
CA TRP A 713 -8.10 24.50 -12.40
C TRP A 713 -6.85 24.25 -11.55
N PRO A 714 -6.33 23.01 -11.48
CA PRO A 714 -5.22 22.68 -10.60
C PRO A 714 -3.90 23.35 -11.04
N MET A 715 -3.09 23.81 -10.08
CA MET A 715 -1.80 24.45 -10.35
C MET A 715 -0.63 23.51 -10.05
N TYR A 716 -0.56 22.95 -8.83
CA TYR A 716 0.56 22.12 -8.37
C TYR A 716 0.16 21.05 -7.34
N ALA A 717 1.11 20.17 -7.00
CA ALA A 717 0.97 19.13 -5.97
C ALA A 717 -0.29 18.26 -6.13
N GLU A 718 -1.00 17.96 -5.04
CA GLU A 718 -2.16 17.08 -4.98
C GLU A 718 -3.38 17.63 -5.71
N GLN A 719 -3.39 18.92 -6.08
CA GLN A 719 -4.51 19.58 -6.75
C GLN A 719 -4.88 18.89 -8.07
N ARG A 720 -3.89 18.37 -8.80
CA ARG A 720 -4.13 17.64 -10.06
C ARG A 720 -4.95 16.38 -9.82
N MET A 721 -4.68 15.66 -8.73
CA MET A 721 -5.44 14.48 -8.33
C MET A 721 -6.85 14.87 -7.88
N ASN A 722 -6.97 15.94 -7.08
CA ASN A 722 -8.26 16.45 -6.65
C ASN A 722 -9.15 16.85 -7.83
N ALA A 723 -8.58 17.47 -8.87
CA ALA A 723 -9.32 17.82 -10.08
C ALA A 723 -9.88 16.58 -10.79
N VAL A 724 -9.08 15.51 -10.92
CA VAL A 724 -9.55 14.24 -11.50
C VAL A 724 -10.70 13.67 -10.67
N MET A 725 -10.58 13.62 -9.35
CA MET A 725 -11.67 13.16 -8.45
C MET A 725 -12.96 13.98 -8.64
N LEU A 726 -12.85 15.31 -8.78
CA LEU A 726 -14.01 16.18 -8.94
C LEU A 726 -14.74 15.97 -10.29
N ILE A 727 -13.99 15.63 -11.34
CA ILE A 727 -14.50 15.53 -12.71
C ILE A 727 -14.95 14.10 -13.01
N GLU A 728 -14.12 13.09 -12.72
CA GLU A 728 -14.36 11.70 -13.10
C GLU A 728 -15.24 10.97 -12.08
N ASP A 729 -14.95 11.13 -10.78
CA ASP A 729 -15.63 10.37 -9.73
C ASP A 729 -16.91 11.09 -9.28
N LEU A 730 -16.75 12.31 -8.74
CA LEU A 730 -17.87 13.07 -8.17
C LEU A 730 -18.72 13.75 -9.25
N LYS A 731 -18.11 14.10 -10.40
CA LYS A 731 -18.76 14.79 -11.53
C LYS A 731 -19.48 16.07 -11.09
N VAL A 732 -18.81 16.85 -10.25
CA VAL A 732 -19.31 18.13 -9.69
C VAL A 732 -18.48 19.35 -10.13
N ALA A 733 -17.58 19.15 -11.10
CA ALA A 733 -16.76 20.21 -11.66
C ALA A 733 -16.62 20.10 -13.18
N LEU A 734 -16.41 21.25 -13.83
CA LEU A 734 -15.92 21.35 -15.20
C LEU A 734 -14.43 21.72 -15.20
N ARG A 735 -13.71 21.43 -16.28
CA ARG A 735 -12.29 21.76 -16.41
C ARG A 735 -12.00 22.41 -17.75
N PRO A 736 -11.35 23.59 -17.75
CA PRO A 736 -10.95 24.24 -18.99
C PRO A 736 -9.83 23.44 -19.66
N LYS A 737 -9.87 23.37 -20.99
CA LYS A 737 -8.84 22.75 -21.82
C LYS A 737 -7.60 23.63 -21.89
N ILE A 738 -6.44 23.01 -21.75
CA ILE A 738 -5.16 23.70 -21.85
C ILE A 738 -4.71 23.67 -23.32
N GLY A 739 -4.32 24.83 -23.86
CA GLY A 739 -3.78 24.94 -25.21
C GLY A 739 -2.41 24.26 -25.36
N GLU A 740 -1.97 24.08 -26.60
CA GLU A 740 -0.68 23.44 -26.90
C GLU A 740 0.52 24.19 -26.32
N ASP A 741 0.39 25.51 -26.12
CA ASP A 741 1.40 26.38 -25.51
C ASP A 741 1.38 26.37 -23.97
N GLY A 742 0.54 25.52 -23.36
CA GLY A 742 0.37 25.43 -21.92
C GLY A 742 -0.50 26.52 -21.30
N VAL A 743 -1.09 27.40 -22.11
CA VAL A 743 -1.98 28.50 -21.67
C VAL A 743 -3.43 28.14 -21.96
N VAL A 744 -4.33 28.45 -21.05
CA VAL A 744 -5.77 28.39 -21.30
C VAL A 744 -6.20 29.72 -21.92
N GLY A 745 -6.68 29.68 -23.15
CA GLY A 745 -7.10 30.87 -23.91
C GLY A 745 -8.41 31.46 -23.39
N ARG A 746 -8.60 32.77 -23.59
CA ARG A 746 -9.78 33.54 -23.14
C ARG A 746 -11.12 32.94 -23.58
N ASP A 747 -11.19 32.37 -24.78
CA ASP A 747 -12.44 31.84 -25.34
C ASP A 747 -12.86 30.58 -24.55
N GLU A 748 -11.91 29.68 -24.30
CA GLU A 748 -12.13 28.49 -23.46
C GLU A 748 -12.52 28.85 -22.02
N ILE A 749 -11.90 29.88 -21.43
CA ILE A 749 -12.27 30.37 -20.09
C ILE A 749 -13.71 30.89 -20.09
N GLY A 750 -14.06 31.71 -21.08
CA GLY A 750 -15.40 32.27 -21.22
C GLY A 750 -16.46 31.19 -21.44
N ASP A 751 -16.17 30.21 -22.28
CA ASP A 751 -17.06 29.09 -22.60
C ASP A 751 -17.25 28.16 -21.42
N THR A 752 -16.18 27.82 -20.68
CA THR A 752 -16.28 26.99 -19.47
C THR A 752 -17.13 27.68 -18.38
N ILE A 753 -16.97 28.99 -18.22
CA ILE A 753 -17.77 29.80 -17.29
C ILE A 753 -19.25 29.82 -17.70
N LYS A 754 -19.53 30.08 -18.98
CA LYS A 754 -20.91 30.04 -19.51
C LYS A 754 -21.51 28.65 -19.38
N ALA A 755 -20.75 27.59 -19.66
CA ALA A 755 -21.19 26.21 -19.52
C ALA A 755 -21.58 25.89 -18.08
N LEU A 756 -20.81 26.34 -17.08
CA LEU A 756 -21.11 26.10 -15.66
C LEU A 756 -22.34 26.88 -15.16
N ILE A 757 -22.56 28.10 -15.64
CA ILE A 757 -23.70 28.93 -15.18
C ILE A 757 -24.97 28.66 -15.98
N GLN A 758 -24.88 28.60 -17.31
CA GLN A 758 -26.04 28.58 -18.21
C GLN A 758 -26.18 27.27 -19.01
N GLY A 759 -25.12 26.47 -19.12
CA GLY A 759 -25.13 25.25 -19.93
C GLY A 759 -26.04 24.14 -19.41
N ASP A 760 -26.43 23.23 -20.31
CA ASP A 760 -27.24 22.06 -19.95
C ASP A 760 -26.48 21.08 -19.04
N GLU A 761 -25.17 20.90 -19.27
CA GLU A 761 -24.30 20.11 -18.41
C GLU A 761 -24.27 20.62 -16.97
N ALA A 762 -24.43 21.93 -16.76
CA ALA A 762 -24.48 22.51 -15.42
C ALA A 762 -25.71 22.11 -14.62
N LYS A 763 -26.82 21.68 -15.26
CA LYS A 763 -27.98 21.17 -14.53
C LYS A 763 -27.63 19.91 -13.75
N GLU A 764 -26.89 19.00 -14.38
CA GLU A 764 -26.46 17.75 -13.76
C GLU A 764 -25.40 17.99 -12.69
N VAL A 765 -24.41 18.85 -12.98
CA VAL A 765 -23.38 19.25 -12.01
C VAL A 765 -24.02 19.88 -10.76
N ARG A 766 -24.99 20.80 -10.93
CA ARG A 766 -25.72 21.42 -9.80
C ARG A 766 -26.55 20.43 -9.01
N LYS A 767 -27.17 19.46 -9.67
CA LYS A 767 -27.96 18.41 -9.02
C LYS A 767 -27.07 17.59 -8.09
N ARG A 768 -25.95 17.06 -8.60
CA ARG A 768 -24.98 16.29 -7.81
C ARG A 768 -24.36 17.11 -6.69
N MET A 769 -24.04 18.36 -6.96
CA MET A 769 -23.49 19.26 -5.96
C MET A 769 -24.49 19.53 -4.81
N ARG A 770 -25.80 19.57 -5.10
CA ARG A 770 -26.87 19.65 -4.08
C ARG A 770 -26.95 18.38 -3.25
N GLU A 771 -26.87 17.20 -3.87
CA GLU A 771 -26.86 15.91 -3.16
C GLU A 771 -25.67 15.82 -2.20
N LEU A 772 -24.48 16.25 -2.63
CA LEU A 772 -23.29 16.32 -1.77
C LEU A 772 -23.44 17.33 -0.62
N LYS A 773 -24.03 18.51 -0.89
CA LYS A 773 -24.35 19.49 0.16
C LYS A 773 -25.25 18.87 1.21
N GLU A 774 -26.33 18.21 0.82
CA GLU A 774 -27.25 17.57 1.76
C GLU A 774 -26.58 16.43 2.52
N ALA A 775 -25.74 15.63 1.86
CA ALA A 775 -24.94 14.59 2.50
C ALA A 775 -24.00 15.18 3.55
N ALA A 776 -23.30 16.27 3.24
CA ALA A 776 -22.43 16.96 4.19
C ALA A 776 -23.21 17.46 5.43
N HIS A 777 -24.43 17.99 5.25
CA HIS A 777 -25.27 18.41 6.38
C HIS A 777 -25.74 17.21 7.23
N ARG A 778 -26.13 16.10 6.61
CA ARG A 778 -26.53 14.87 7.33
C ARG A 778 -25.38 14.31 8.19
N VAL A 779 -24.16 14.34 7.68
CA VAL A 779 -22.97 13.83 8.37
C VAL A 779 -22.65 14.59 9.66
N PHE A 780 -23.02 15.87 9.74
CA PHE A 780 -22.88 16.71 10.95
C PHE A 780 -24.10 16.74 11.86
N GLY A 781 -25.21 16.10 11.48
CA GLY A 781 -26.39 15.99 12.33
C GLY A 781 -26.11 15.21 13.64
N PRO A 782 -27.03 15.25 14.62
CA PRO A 782 -26.88 14.56 15.90
C PRO A 782 -26.58 13.06 15.74
N ASP A 783 -27.18 12.42 14.74
CA ASP A 783 -26.97 11.01 14.39
C ASP A 783 -26.01 10.81 13.19
N GLY A 784 -25.32 11.86 12.77
CA GLY A 784 -24.44 11.85 11.62
C GLY A 784 -23.17 11.03 11.84
N SER A 785 -22.57 10.50 10.77
CA SER A 785 -21.40 9.63 10.86
C SER A 785 -20.20 10.32 11.51
N SER A 786 -19.99 11.62 11.27
CA SER A 786 -18.89 12.39 11.88
C SER A 786 -19.14 12.70 13.34
N ALA A 787 -20.38 13.04 13.72
CA ALA A 787 -20.76 13.22 15.13
C ALA A 787 -20.58 11.92 15.93
N ASN A 788 -21.01 10.80 15.36
CA ASN A 788 -20.83 9.46 15.95
C ASN A 788 -19.35 9.06 16.05
N ALA A 789 -18.56 9.29 15.00
CA ALA A 789 -17.13 8.99 15.02
C ALA A 789 -16.40 9.84 16.09
N LEU A 790 -16.72 11.12 16.20
CA LEU A 790 -16.18 12.02 17.21
C LEU A 790 -16.61 11.64 18.63
N ALA A 791 -17.88 11.25 18.82
CA ALA A 791 -18.39 10.78 20.12
C ALA A 791 -17.72 9.48 20.58
N ARG A 792 -17.47 8.54 19.65
CA ARG A 792 -16.70 7.32 19.93
C ARG A 792 -15.26 7.64 20.30
N LEU A 793 -14.60 8.54 19.57
CA LEU A 793 -13.26 9.00 19.90
C LEU A 793 -13.22 9.65 21.29
N ALA A 794 -14.14 10.55 21.59
CA ALA A 794 -14.22 11.24 22.88
C ALA A 794 -14.50 10.27 24.04
N SER A 795 -15.40 9.30 23.86
CA SER A 795 -15.70 8.27 24.86
C SER A 795 -14.47 7.40 25.13
N LYS A 796 -13.74 7.03 24.08
CA LYS A 796 -12.50 6.27 24.19
C LYS A 796 -11.41 7.06 24.92
N LEU A 797 -11.24 8.35 24.60
CA LEU A 797 -10.30 9.23 25.31
C LEU A 797 -10.66 9.40 26.79
N LYS A 798 -11.96 9.53 27.13
CA LYS A 798 -12.42 9.60 28.53
C LYS A 798 -12.13 8.32 29.31
N ALA A 799 -12.23 7.16 28.68
CA ALA A 799 -11.90 5.88 29.30
C ALA A 799 -10.40 5.74 29.64
N TYR A 800 -9.53 6.59 29.07
CA TYR A 800 -8.09 6.63 29.35
C TYR A 800 -7.68 7.75 30.33
N SER A 801 -8.61 8.61 30.75
CA SER A 801 -8.37 9.70 31.71
C SER A 801 -8.67 9.33 33.17
N VAL A 802 -8.86 8.03 33.46
CA VAL A 802 -8.94 7.42 34.80
C VAL A 802 -7.81 6.42 34.90
#